data_AF-A0A936D2W0-F1
#
_entry.id   AF-A0A936D2W0-F1
#
_cell.length_a   1.000
_cell.length_b   1.000
_cell.length_c   1.000
_cell.angle_alpha   90.00
_cell.angle_beta   90.00
_cell.angle_gamma   90.00
#
_symmetry.space_group_name_H-M   'P 1'
#
loop_
_entity.id
_entity.type
_entity.pdbx_description
1 polymer ?
#
loop_
_entity_poly.entity_id
_entity_poly.type
_entity_poly.pdbx_seq_one_letter_code
_entity_poly.pdbx_strand_id
1 'polypeptide(L)'
;MLNKNALEQLAQLKNTLVSQKDIATGRIRTTSKRFGFVLLDDGREAFIDPDQMQRVMPDDRVEVEITTNAKSQLEATLVKLIQPGPRHFVGRCMSKGNNLFLEPDHPHFNRWLFIPPQDRKNLELGDRIQVQVSRHPFNNEGKAQVRVVQILGKPNDPGLEARYTLAKFELPCEWTSAVTQQANTINWTPLTFENEEEDLTHLPFVTIDAENTRDMDDAIYLQQTDSGWDLYTAIADPSKHIQLGSALEQAARERANTLYLLGLTQGMLPSELSQDTYSLVAEQKRAALVCKISLNAQAEIQHYQFCEAQIRSHHKLSYQSVADFLDNQQKIDLPDTIIQLLTDLKTFAGNRLEWRLNNALVMEDRADYFYILNDQKKIDHVEKRERNIAHRIVEEAMLITNLCAGDLFLRNPGYGIFSTHPGFRTERLDEAKHLLQQDRPDLLTDDLSQLDSYCHLFRSLRQQREDTTTIYLHSLLQRMQQTGALSFEAIPHFGLGFPAYAMVTSPIRRYNDYYNHLAIKALLRGDTPPITDAEEREQLATQLQEKISLGRQASRFTENWLCCQFAQQHIGTLHTGTIGLVNSQGIGVKLDDWGIDGFVPLITKDSETKNHFDSGRLRLTLEGKTFSVDEKVKVLIESVDIEKRRIQLQLVDEQTAERLSAWL
;
A
#
# COMPACT_ATOMS: atom_id res chain seq x y z
N MET A 1 38.69 -51.55 15.04
CA MET A 1 38.48 -50.26 15.75
C MET A 1 39.45 -49.26 15.17
N LEU A 2 38.96 -48.18 14.57
CA LEU A 2 39.84 -47.12 14.05
C LEU A 2 40.61 -46.49 15.22
N ASN A 3 41.92 -46.37 15.07
CA ASN A 3 42.84 -45.86 16.09
C ASN A 3 42.41 -44.44 16.52
N LYS A 4 42.18 -44.20 17.82
CA LYS A 4 41.71 -42.89 18.35
C LYS A 4 42.57 -41.72 17.87
N ASN A 5 43.88 -41.96 17.76
CA ASN A 5 44.85 -40.96 17.31
C ASN A 5 44.66 -40.58 15.83
N ALA A 6 44.22 -41.53 14.98
CA ALA A 6 43.92 -41.27 13.58
C ALA A 6 42.60 -40.48 13.41
N LEU A 7 41.63 -40.70 14.30
CA LEU A 7 40.38 -39.93 14.35
C LEU A 7 40.61 -38.48 14.83
N GLU A 8 41.48 -38.28 15.83
CA GLU A 8 41.88 -36.96 16.30
C GLU A 8 42.71 -36.19 15.26
N GLN A 9 43.63 -36.86 14.57
CA GLN A 9 44.38 -36.28 13.45
C GLN A 9 43.48 -35.94 12.25
N LEU A 10 42.48 -36.78 11.94
CA LEU A 10 41.47 -36.47 10.90
C LEU A 10 40.59 -35.29 11.31
N ALA A 11 40.22 -35.16 12.59
CA ALA A 11 39.47 -34.02 13.11
C ALA A 11 40.30 -32.73 13.09
N GLN A 12 41.59 -32.80 13.46
CA GLN A 12 42.52 -31.68 13.36
C GLN A 12 42.76 -31.28 11.89
N LEU A 13 43.04 -32.23 10.98
CA LEU A 13 43.17 -31.97 9.54
C LEU A 13 41.90 -31.37 8.94
N LYS A 14 40.72 -31.85 9.35
CA LYS A 14 39.43 -31.28 8.94
C LYS A 14 39.27 -29.84 9.43
N ASN A 15 39.64 -29.54 10.68
CA ASN A 15 39.60 -28.18 11.22
C ASN A 15 40.63 -27.25 10.55
N THR A 16 41.85 -27.74 10.27
CA THR A 16 42.87 -26.97 9.56
C THR A 16 42.51 -26.74 8.09
N LEU A 17 41.88 -27.70 7.42
CA LEU A 17 41.35 -27.53 6.06
C LEU A 17 40.18 -26.55 6.02
N VAL A 18 39.30 -26.54 7.03
CA VAL A 18 38.24 -25.52 7.17
C VAL A 18 38.84 -24.12 7.34
N SER A 19 39.99 -23.97 8.00
CA SER A 19 40.68 -22.67 8.13
C SER A 19 41.34 -22.14 6.86
N GLN A 20 41.47 -22.95 5.80
CA GLN A 20 41.99 -22.53 4.48
C GLN A 20 40.89 -22.24 3.44
N LYS A 21 39.62 -22.52 3.77
CA LYS A 21 38.49 -22.31 2.86
C LYS A 21 37.91 -20.92 3.09
N ASP A 22 37.74 -20.15 2.02
CA ASP A 22 37.05 -18.86 2.08
C ASP A 22 35.54 -19.12 2.26
N ILE A 23 35.07 -19.13 3.51
CA ILE A 23 33.68 -19.40 3.86
C ILE A 23 32.94 -18.09 4.03
N ALA A 24 31.80 -17.97 3.36
CA ALA A 24 30.92 -16.81 3.44
C ALA A 24 29.47 -17.22 3.69
N THR A 25 28.67 -16.29 4.21
CA THR A 25 27.23 -16.44 4.37
C THR A 25 26.48 -15.53 3.40
N GLY A 26 25.31 -15.96 2.98
CA GLY A 26 24.47 -15.17 2.09
C GLY A 26 23.12 -15.80 1.81
N ARG A 27 22.33 -15.15 0.97
CA ARG A 27 20.97 -15.57 0.59
C ARG A 27 20.92 -16.08 -0.85
N ILE A 28 20.17 -17.16 -1.06
CA ILE A 28 19.97 -17.76 -2.38
C ILE A 28 19.09 -16.87 -3.25
N ARG A 29 19.60 -16.54 -4.44
CA ARG A 29 18.89 -15.87 -5.52
C ARG A 29 18.70 -16.82 -6.69
N THR A 30 17.46 -17.18 -6.99
CA THR A 30 17.13 -18.09 -8.09
C THR A 30 17.06 -17.35 -9.43
N THR A 31 17.24 -18.08 -10.53
CA THR A 31 17.05 -17.55 -11.89
C THR A 31 16.03 -18.39 -12.65
N SER A 32 15.53 -17.88 -13.78
CA SER A 32 14.66 -18.67 -14.67
C SER A 32 15.39 -19.86 -15.31
N LYS A 33 16.72 -19.92 -15.23
CA LYS A 33 17.56 -21.03 -15.69
C LYS A 33 17.83 -22.00 -14.54
N ARG A 34 18.56 -23.08 -14.79
CA ARG A 34 18.85 -24.10 -13.76
C ARG A 34 19.92 -23.68 -12.74
N PHE A 35 20.68 -22.62 -13.02
CA PHE A 35 21.68 -22.08 -12.10
C PHE A 35 21.10 -20.94 -11.26
N GLY A 36 21.84 -20.51 -10.25
CA GLY A 36 21.47 -19.40 -9.39
C GLY A 36 22.69 -18.70 -8.83
N PHE A 37 22.48 -17.91 -7.81
CA PHE A 37 23.54 -17.16 -7.15
C PHE A 37 23.31 -17.10 -5.64
N VAL A 38 24.39 -16.86 -4.90
CA VAL A 38 24.31 -16.38 -3.51
C VAL A 38 24.65 -14.90 -3.51
N LEU A 39 23.75 -14.09 -2.97
CA LEU A 39 24.08 -12.72 -2.57
C LEU A 39 24.72 -12.81 -1.18
N LEU A 40 26.03 -12.60 -1.12
CA LEU A 40 26.80 -12.66 0.12
C LEU A 40 26.48 -11.46 1.01
N ASP A 41 26.66 -11.64 2.32
CA ASP A 41 26.40 -10.59 3.32
C ASP A 41 27.31 -9.35 3.12
N ASP A 42 28.42 -9.50 2.40
CA ASP A 42 29.33 -8.41 2.01
C ASP A 42 28.96 -7.72 0.68
N GLY A 43 27.83 -8.09 0.07
CA GLY A 43 27.30 -7.52 -1.16
C GLY A 43 27.85 -8.13 -2.46
N ARG A 44 28.83 -9.04 -2.40
CA ARG A 44 29.29 -9.78 -3.58
C ARG A 44 28.26 -10.82 -4.01
N GLU A 45 28.32 -11.21 -5.28
CA GLU A 45 27.49 -12.28 -5.83
C GLU A 45 28.35 -13.45 -6.30
N ALA A 46 28.01 -14.66 -5.86
CA ALA A 46 28.70 -15.87 -6.23
C ALA A 46 27.76 -16.81 -6.99
N PHE A 47 28.22 -17.33 -8.13
CA PHE A 47 27.49 -18.27 -8.98
C PHE A 47 27.32 -19.63 -8.29
N ILE A 48 26.13 -20.23 -8.44
CA ILE A 48 25.84 -21.60 -8.00
C ILE A 48 25.46 -22.43 -9.22
N ASP A 49 26.15 -23.57 -9.40
CA ASP A 49 25.89 -24.49 -10.49
C ASP A 49 24.50 -25.19 -10.37
N PRO A 50 24.00 -25.78 -11.47
CA PRO A 50 22.69 -26.44 -11.50
C PRO A 50 22.47 -27.61 -10.53
N ASP A 51 23.52 -28.30 -10.09
CA ASP A 51 23.41 -29.44 -9.18
C ASP A 51 23.33 -28.96 -7.73
N GLN A 52 24.13 -27.96 -7.36
CA GLN A 52 24.01 -27.29 -6.06
C GLN A 52 22.67 -26.56 -5.93
N MET A 53 22.17 -25.90 -6.99
CA MET A 53 20.86 -25.25 -6.98
C MET A 53 19.68 -26.19 -6.71
N GLN A 54 19.83 -27.49 -7.02
CA GLN A 54 18.80 -28.46 -6.67
C GLN A 54 18.64 -28.64 -5.16
N ARG A 55 19.65 -28.29 -4.35
CA ARG A 55 19.66 -28.47 -2.89
C ARG A 55 19.05 -27.28 -2.14
N VAL A 56 18.79 -26.16 -2.79
CA VAL A 56 18.28 -24.95 -2.15
C VAL A 56 16.92 -24.52 -2.69
N MET A 57 16.28 -23.62 -1.96
CA MET A 57 15.07 -22.89 -2.30
C MET A 57 15.35 -21.39 -2.38
N PRO A 58 14.45 -20.57 -2.98
CA PRO A 58 14.57 -19.11 -2.94
C PRO A 58 14.75 -18.62 -1.50
N ASP A 59 15.55 -17.57 -1.31
CA ASP A 59 15.80 -16.89 -0.03
C ASP A 59 16.32 -17.76 1.13
N ASP A 60 16.71 -19.02 0.88
CA ASP A 60 17.51 -19.80 1.83
C ASP A 60 18.74 -19.00 2.24
N ARG A 61 18.98 -18.90 3.55
CA ARG A 61 20.25 -18.40 4.08
C ARG A 61 21.21 -19.56 4.24
N VAL A 62 22.34 -19.48 3.55
CA VAL A 62 23.32 -20.57 3.46
C VAL A 62 24.72 -20.09 3.84
N GLU A 63 25.51 -21.05 4.29
CA GLU A 63 26.96 -20.96 4.37
C GLU A 63 27.54 -21.63 3.12
N VAL A 64 28.47 -20.95 2.47
CA VAL A 64 29.09 -21.40 1.22
C VAL A 64 30.61 -21.26 1.27
N GLU A 65 31.28 -22.17 0.58
CA GLU A 65 32.70 -22.08 0.26
C GLU A 65 32.84 -21.34 -1.08
N ILE A 66 33.63 -20.28 -1.08
CA ILE A 66 33.88 -19.42 -2.24
C ILE A 66 35.15 -19.86 -2.93
N THR A 67 35.06 -20.03 -4.24
CA THR A 67 36.17 -20.30 -5.14
C THR A 67 36.05 -19.43 -6.38
N THR A 68 37.09 -19.39 -7.21
CA THR A 68 37.06 -18.68 -8.48
C THR A 68 37.05 -19.70 -9.61
N ASN A 69 36.03 -19.64 -10.47
CA ASN A 69 35.91 -20.57 -11.58
C ASN A 69 36.86 -20.22 -12.74
N ALA A 70 36.92 -21.08 -13.76
CA ALA A 70 37.78 -20.89 -14.94
C ALA A 70 37.48 -19.62 -15.76
N LYS A 71 36.36 -18.93 -15.49
CA LYS A 71 35.96 -17.65 -16.11
C LYS A 71 36.24 -16.45 -15.20
N SER A 72 37.03 -16.63 -14.14
CA SER A 72 37.34 -15.60 -13.14
C SER A 72 36.11 -15.03 -12.42
N GLN A 73 35.02 -15.82 -12.32
CA GLN A 73 33.83 -15.46 -11.55
C GLN A 73 33.84 -16.18 -10.20
N LEU A 74 33.27 -15.53 -9.18
CA LEU A 74 33.05 -16.15 -7.87
C LEU A 74 32.05 -17.30 -8.02
N GLU A 75 32.40 -18.47 -7.49
CA GLU A 75 31.61 -19.69 -7.48
C GLU A 75 31.43 -20.16 -6.03
N ALA A 76 30.20 -20.49 -5.67
CA ALA A 76 29.80 -20.88 -4.33
C ALA A 76 29.43 -22.36 -4.28
N THR A 77 30.09 -23.10 -3.40
CA THR A 77 29.74 -24.48 -3.06
C THR A 77 28.99 -24.52 -1.73
N LEU A 78 27.80 -25.15 -1.70
CA LEU A 78 26.95 -25.19 -0.51
C LEU A 78 27.56 -26.03 0.62
N VAL A 79 27.81 -25.39 1.77
CA VAL A 79 28.32 -26.02 2.98
C VAL A 79 27.18 -26.37 3.93
N LYS A 80 26.37 -25.37 4.31
CA LYS A 80 25.32 -25.54 5.33
C LYS A 80 24.10 -24.66 5.06
N LEU A 81 22.91 -25.18 5.35
CA LEU A 81 21.69 -24.38 5.46
C LEU A 81 21.62 -23.75 6.86
N ILE A 82 21.62 -22.43 6.93
CA ILE A 82 21.53 -21.66 8.18
C ILE A 82 20.06 -21.45 8.54
N GLN A 83 19.29 -20.95 7.58
CA GLN A 83 17.87 -20.66 7.75
C GLN A 83 17.15 -20.98 6.44
N PRO A 84 16.06 -21.77 6.47
CA PRO A 84 15.26 -22.01 5.28
C PRO A 84 14.56 -20.72 4.82
N GLY A 85 14.37 -20.59 3.51
CA GLY A 85 13.58 -19.54 2.88
C GLY A 85 12.06 -19.72 3.09
N PRO A 86 11.22 -19.39 2.08
CA PRO A 86 9.77 -19.45 2.20
C PRO A 86 9.28 -20.84 2.61
N ARG A 87 8.43 -20.86 3.64
CA ARG A 87 7.82 -22.09 4.13
C ARG A 87 6.61 -22.51 3.32
N HIS A 88 5.93 -21.55 2.69
CA HIS A 88 4.75 -21.77 1.88
C HIS A 88 5.00 -21.43 0.42
N PHE A 89 4.33 -22.17 -0.46
CA PHE A 89 4.25 -21.84 -1.88
C PHE A 89 2.80 -21.94 -2.33
N VAL A 90 2.41 -21.05 -3.23
CA VAL A 90 1.18 -21.18 -4.00
C VAL A 90 1.51 -21.57 -5.44
N GLY A 91 0.58 -22.21 -6.12
CA GLY A 91 0.80 -22.61 -7.50
C GLY A 91 -0.27 -23.54 -8.04
N ARG A 92 0.04 -24.20 -9.15
CA ARG A 92 -0.88 -25.10 -9.86
C ARG A 92 -0.51 -26.56 -9.62
N CYS A 93 -1.51 -27.40 -9.36
CA CYS A 93 -1.31 -28.85 -9.31
C CYS A 93 -1.07 -29.42 -10.71
N MET A 94 0.08 -30.08 -10.89
CA MET A 94 0.53 -30.67 -12.16
C MET A 94 0.85 -32.15 -11.99
N SER A 95 0.72 -32.94 -13.05
CA SER A 95 1.14 -34.34 -13.08
C SER A 95 2.37 -34.57 -13.95
N LYS A 96 3.25 -35.46 -13.50
CA LYS A 96 4.28 -36.08 -14.35
C LYS A 96 4.27 -37.60 -14.11
N GLY A 97 3.71 -38.34 -15.07
CA GLY A 97 3.35 -39.75 -14.85
C GLY A 97 2.30 -39.88 -13.74
N ASN A 98 2.47 -40.83 -12.82
CA ASN A 98 1.56 -41.05 -11.68
C ASN A 98 1.86 -40.16 -10.45
N ASN A 99 2.78 -39.21 -10.60
CA ASN A 99 3.21 -38.33 -9.52
C ASN A 99 2.61 -36.92 -9.70
N LEU A 100 2.14 -36.37 -8.59
CA LEU A 100 1.65 -34.99 -8.52
C LEU A 100 2.72 -34.05 -8.00
N PHE A 101 2.72 -32.85 -8.52
CA PHE A 101 3.63 -31.77 -8.19
C PHE A 101 2.89 -30.45 -8.07
N LEU A 102 3.43 -29.53 -7.29
CA LEU A 102 3.14 -28.12 -7.39
C LEU A 102 4.06 -27.49 -8.44
N GLU A 103 3.49 -26.81 -9.42
CA GLU A 103 4.19 -25.79 -10.21
C GLU A 103 4.10 -24.45 -9.44
N PRO A 104 5.18 -23.98 -8.81
CA PRO A 104 5.13 -22.79 -7.95
C PRO A 104 4.96 -21.52 -8.76
N ASP A 105 4.12 -20.61 -8.29
CA ASP A 105 4.05 -19.22 -8.75
C ASP A 105 4.99 -18.37 -7.89
N HIS A 106 6.28 -18.50 -8.17
CA HIS A 106 7.33 -17.71 -7.55
C HIS A 106 8.27 -17.17 -8.63
N PRO A 107 8.58 -15.86 -8.64
CA PRO A 107 9.49 -15.28 -9.61
C PRO A 107 10.80 -16.08 -9.69
N HIS A 108 11.22 -16.38 -10.91
CA HIS A 108 12.49 -17.05 -11.18
C HIS A 108 12.67 -18.40 -10.44
N PHE A 109 11.59 -19.12 -10.12
CA PHE A 109 11.66 -20.44 -9.50
C PHE A 109 10.73 -21.43 -10.21
N ASN A 110 11.29 -22.15 -11.18
CA ASN A 110 10.53 -23.01 -12.09
C ASN A 110 10.57 -24.50 -11.69
N ARG A 111 11.12 -24.84 -10.52
CA ARG A 111 11.26 -26.24 -10.07
C ARG A 111 9.94 -26.72 -9.46
N TRP A 112 9.35 -27.73 -10.08
CA TRP A 112 8.16 -28.38 -9.56
C TRP A 112 8.44 -29.12 -8.24
N LEU A 113 7.57 -28.93 -7.25
CA LEU A 113 7.72 -29.49 -5.90
C LEU A 113 6.84 -30.73 -5.74
N PHE A 114 7.42 -31.85 -5.32
CA PHE A 114 6.71 -33.13 -5.25
C PHE A 114 5.68 -33.19 -4.11
N ILE A 115 4.47 -33.65 -4.45
CA ILE A 115 3.37 -33.88 -3.49
C ILE A 115 3.30 -35.38 -3.16
N PRO A 116 3.63 -35.80 -1.92
CA PRO A 116 3.55 -37.20 -1.48
C PRO A 116 2.14 -37.76 -1.56
N PRO A 117 1.96 -39.08 -1.82
CA PRO A 117 0.64 -39.70 -1.93
C PRO A 117 -0.33 -39.43 -0.77
N GLN A 118 0.16 -39.37 0.47
CA GLN A 118 -0.70 -39.11 1.64
C GLN A 118 -1.32 -37.70 1.64
N ASP A 119 -0.72 -36.75 0.92
CA ASP A 119 -1.14 -35.35 0.85
C ASP A 119 -1.95 -35.05 -0.42
N ARG A 120 -2.38 -36.08 -1.17
CA ARG A 120 -3.12 -35.95 -2.45
C ARG A 120 -4.65 -35.97 -2.33
N LYS A 121 -5.18 -36.00 -1.11
CA LYS A 121 -6.63 -36.17 -0.90
C LYS A 121 -7.39 -34.99 -1.51
N ASN A 122 -8.37 -35.30 -2.36
CA ASN A 122 -9.24 -34.35 -3.06
C ASN A 122 -8.54 -33.37 -4.03
N LEU A 123 -7.30 -33.65 -4.42
CA LEU A 123 -6.59 -32.83 -5.42
C LEU A 123 -6.94 -33.27 -6.84
N GLU A 124 -7.35 -32.30 -7.65
CA GLU A 124 -7.51 -32.44 -9.10
C GLU A 124 -6.36 -31.75 -9.85
N LEU A 125 -6.13 -32.17 -11.09
CA LEU A 125 -5.15 -31.52 -11.95
C LEU A 125 -5.63 -30.11 -12.32
N GLY A 126 -4.73 -29.14 -12.22
CA GLY A 126 -5.02 -27.74 -12.49
C GLY A 126 -5.53 -26.95 -11.28
N ASP A 127 -5.82 -27.60 -10.15
CA ASP A 127 -6.20 -26.90 -8.91
C ASP A 127 -5.13 -25.87 -8.52
N ARG A 128 -5.58 -24.70 -8.05
CA ARG A 128 -4.71 -23.73 -7.40
C ARG A 128 -4.64 -24.08 -5.92
N ILE A 129 -3.43 -24.27 -5.42
CA ILE A 129 -3.22 -24.81 -4.07
C ILE A 129 -2.13 -24.04 -3.33
N GLN A 130 -2.25 -24.03 -2.01
CA GLN A 130 -1.20 -23.61 -1.09
C GLN A 130 -0.57 -24.85 -0.47
N VAL A 131 0.76 -24.89 -0.45
CA VAL A 131 1.53 -25.99 0.15
C VAL A 131 2.54 -25.45 1.15
N GLN A 132 2.94 -26.29 2.08
CA GLN A 132 4.02 -26.06 3.01
C GLN A 132 5.18 -27.00 2.70
N VAL A 133 6.42 -26.52 2.79
CA VAL A 133 7.61 -27.37 2.66
C VAL A 133 7.68 -28.35 3.83
N SER A 134 7.43 -29.63 3.57
CA SER A 134 7.51 -30.71 4.56
C SER A 134 8.90 -31.35 4.61
N ARG A 135 9.63 -31.32 3.49
CA ARG A 135 11.01 -31.81 3.39
C ARG A 135 11.84 -30.88 2.53
N HIS A 136 12.80 -30.18 3.15
CA HIS A 136 13.71 -29.27 2.48
C HIS A 136 14.77 -30.02 1.63
N PRO A 137 15.12 -29.59 0.42
CA PRO A 137 16.02 -30.32 -0.48
C PRO A 137 17.49 -30.42 -0.01
N PHE A 138 17.94 -29.53 0.89
CA PHE A 138 19.37 -29.34 1.22
C PHE A 138 20.12 -30.60 1.65
N ASN A 139 19.52 -31.37 2.57
CA ASN A 139 20.07 -32.62 3.10
C ASN A 139 19.48 -33.86 2.43
N ASN A 140 18.73 -33.68 1.33
CA ASN A 140 17.89 -34.70 0.74
C ASN A 140 18.17 -34.90 -0.75
N GLU A 141 19.43 -34.69 -1.17
CA GLU A 141 19.88 -34.85 -2.56
C GLU A 141 19.01 -34.06 -3.56
N GLY A 142 18.54 -32.87 -3.15
CA GLY A 142 17.67 -32.03 -3.98
C GLY A 142 16.20 -32.46 -4.07
N LYS A 143 15.80 -33.53 -3.36
CA LYS A 143 14.43 -34.06 -3.36
C LYS A 143 13.57 -33.32 -2.33
N ALA A 144 12.97 -32.21 -2.74
CA ALA A 144 11.99 -31.48 -1.95
C ALA A 144 10.64 -32.24 -1.87
N GLN A 145 9.95 -32.16 -0.74
CA GLN A 145 8.56 -32.57 -0.60
C GLN A 145 7.74 -31.45 0.02
N VAL A 146 6.49 -31.36 -0.40
CA VAL A 146 5.53 -30.38 0.11
C VAL A 146 4.26 -31.09 0.56
N ARG A 147 3.62 -30.53 1.59
CA ARG A 147 2.30 -30.93 2.08
C ARG A 147 1.28 -29.89 1.67
N VAL A 148 0.13 -30.32 1.16
CA VAL A 148 -0.96 -29.40 0.83
C VAL A 148 -1.57 -28.86 2.12
N VAL A 149 -1.61 -27.53 2.24
CA VAL A 149 -2.24 -26.81 3.35
C VAL A 149 -3.72 -26.59 3.02
N GLN A 150 -3.99 -26.08 1.82
CA GLN A 150 -5.34 -25.74 1.38
C GLN A 150 -5.45 -25.80 -0.14
N ILE A 151 -6.62 -26.24 -0.63
CA ILE A 151 -7.04 -26.08 -2.02
C ILE A 151 -7.74 -24.71 -2.13
N LEU A 152 -7.18 -23.79 -2.90
CA LEU A 152 -7.65 -22.40 -3.01
C LEU A 152 -8.83 -22.28 -3.98
N GLY A 153 -8.90 -23.21 -4.94
CA GLY A 153 -9.99 -23.37 -5.89
C GLY A 153 -9.51 -23.78 -7.28
N LYS A 154 -10.48 -23.94 -8.18
CA LYS A 154 -10.27 -24.17 -9.62
C LYS A 154 -10.11 -22.82 -10.35
N PRO A 155 -9.49 -22.79 -11.53
CA PRO A 155 -9.24 -21.55 -12.27
C PRO A 155 -10.46 -20.64 -12.51
N ASN A 156 -11.66 -21.22 -12.59
CA ASN A 156 -12.90 -20.49 -12.86
C ASN A 156 -13.76 -20.28 -11.60
N ASP A 157 -13.27 -20.67 -10.41
CA ASP A 157 -14.02 -20.49 -9.18
C ASP A 157 -14.15 -19.00 -8.85
N PRO A 158 -15.35 -18.52 -8.49
CA PRO A 158 -15.55 -17.14 -8.07
C PRO A 158 -14.60 -16.71 -6.94
N GLY A 159 -13.95 -15.57 -7.11
CA GLY A 159 -13.06 -14.97 -6.12
C GLY A 159 -11.75 -15.74 -5.86
N LEU A 160 -11.34 -16.64 -6.76
CA LEU A 160 -10.06 -17.34 -6.67
C LEU A 160 -8.89 -16.35 -6.54
N GLU A 161 -8.89 -15.25 -7.30
CA GLU A 161 -7.79 -14.27 -7.34
C GLU A 161 -7.47 -13.72 -5.95
N ALA A 162 -8.49 -13.32 -5.19
CA ALA A 162 -8.32 -12.77 -3.86
C ALA A 162 -7.85 -13.83 -2.86
N ARG A 163 -8.46 -15.02 -2.85
CA ARG A 163 -8.02 -16.14 -1.97
C ARG A 163 -6.59 -16.56 -2.27
N TYR A 164 -6.24 -16.63 -3.55
CA TYR A 164 -4.90 -16.97 -3.98
C TYR A 164 -3.88 -15.93 -3.55
N THR A 165 -4.24 -14.65 -3.65
CA THR A 165 -3.39 -13.54 -3.22
C THR A 165 -3.15 -13.58 -1.71
N LEU A 166 -4.19 -13.78 -0.89
CA LEU A 166 -4.02 -13.92 0.56
C LEU A 166 -3.02 -15.02 0.91
N ALA A 167 -3.15 -16.18 0.28
CA ALA A 167 -2.23 -17.31 0.49
C ALA A 167 -0.80 -17.02 -0.02
N LYS A 168 -0.66 -16.33 -1.16
CA LYS A 168 0.64 -16.00 -1.77
C LYS A 168 1.45 -15.05 -0.89
N PHE A 169 0.79 -14.04 -0.32
CA PHE A 169 1.42 -13.02 0.51
C PHE A 169 1.37 -13.37 2.00
N GLU A 170 0.93 -14.57 2.36
CA GLU A 170 0.82 -15.06 3.74
C GLU A 170 0.08 -14.07 4.67
N LEU A 171 -1.02 -13.49 4.15
CA LEU A 171 -1.77 -12.47 4.84
C LEU A 171 -2.75 -13.10 5.86
N PRO A 172 -2.86 -12.52 7.08
CA PRO A 172 -3.74 -13.06 8.12
C PRO A 172 -5.20 -13.00 7.68
N CYS A 173 -5.87 -14.16 7.63
CA CYS A 173 -7.27 -14.28 7.22
C CYS A 173 -8.17 -14.82 8.33
N GLU A 174 -7.66 -15.67 9.22
CA GLU A 174 -8.43 -16.29 10.30
C GLU A 174 -8.34 -15.51 11.62
N TRP A 175 -9.36 -15.67 12.47
CA TRP A 175 -9.37 -15.17 13.83
C TRP A 175 -9.08 -16.31 14.81
N THR A 176 -8.19 -16.09 15.75
CA THR A 176 -7.91 -17.08 16.80
C THR A 176 -9.08 -17.18 17.77
N SER A 177 -9.13 -18.27 18.53
CA SER A 177 -10.13 -18.45 19.60
C SER A 177 -10.03 -17.34 20.65
N ALA A 178 -8.81 -16.91 21.00
CA ALA A 178 -8.58 -15.82 21.96
C ALA A 178 -9.16 -14.49 21.45
N VAL A 179 -8.95 -14.17 20.17
CA VAL A 179 -9.54 -12.97 19.55
C VAL A 179 -11.06 -13.04 19.56
N THR A 180 -11.62 -14.17 19.15
CA THR A 180 -13.08 -14.36 19.09
C THR A 180 -13.72 -14.26 20.48
N GLN A 181 -13.08 -14.84 21.50
CA GLN A 181 -13.54 -14.76 22.88
C GLN A 181 -13.52 -13.31 23.39
N GLN A 182 -12.44 -12.56 23.15
CA GLN A 182 -12.38 -11.16 23.54
C GLN A 182 -13.40 -10.30 22.77
N ALA A 183 -13.58 -10.54 21.47
CA ALA A 183 -14.60 -9.82 20.69
C ALA A 183 -16.01 -10.03 21.26
N ASN A 184 -16.33 -11.26 21.65
CA ASN A 184 -17.63 -11.58 22.26
C ASN A 184 -17.86 -10.93 23.63
N THR A 185 -16.81 -10.55 24.36
CA THR A 185 -16.96 -9.79 25.61
C THR A 185 -17.27 -8.31 25.38
N ILE A 186 -17.00 -7.81 24.18
CA ILE A 186 -17.26 -6.43 23.74
C ILE A 186 -18.67 -6.39 23.12
N ASN A 187 -19.69 -6.81 23.86
CA ASN A 187 -21.10 -6.74 23.46
C ASN A 187 -21.86 -5.71 24.31
N TRP A 188 -22.38 -4.67 23.64
CA TRP A 188 -22.54 -3.33 24.21
C TRP A 188 -23.99 -2.82 24.26
N THR A 189 -24.97 -3.70 24.30
CA THR A 189 -26.37 -3.27 24.48
C THR A 189 -26.77 -3.37 25.96
N PRO A 190 -26.88 -2.24 26.71
CA PRO A 190 -26.51 -0.85 26.37
C PRO A 190 -25.09 -0.47 26.83
N LEU A 191 -24.53 0.58 26.20
CA LEU A 191 -23.17 1.03 26.51
C LEU A 191 -23.05 1.66 27.90
N THR A 192 -22.07 1.22 28.68
CA THR A 192 -21.65 1.89 29.92
C THR A 192 -20.70 3.04 29.60
N PHE A 193 -21.09 4.24 30.03
CA PHE A 193 -20.30 5.47 29.88
C PHE A 193 -19.72 5.85 31.24
N GLU A 194 -18.48 6.33 31.22
CA GLU A 194 -17.77 6.75 32.43
C GLU A 194 -18.05 8.23 32.72
N ASN A 195 -17.98 8.64 33.99
CA ASN A 195 -18.30 10.02 34.40
C ASN A 195 -17.34 11.07 33.81
N GLU A 196 -16.18 10.64 33.31
CA GLU A 196 -15.16 11.51 32.71
C GLU A 196 -15.40 11.76 31.21
N GLU A 197 -16.32 11.02 30.58
CA GLU A 197 -16.68 11.18 29.17
C GLU A 197 -17.69 12.32 29.00
N GLU A 198 -17.41 13.25 28.08
CA GLU A 198 -18.35 14.33 27.78
C GLU A 198 -19.59 13.84 27.02
N ASP A 199 -20.80 14.26 27.42
CA ASP A 199 -22.03 13.99 26.64
C ASP A 199 -22.24 15.05 25.55
N LEU A 200 -21.88 14.70 24.32
CA LEU A 200 -22.07 15.51 23.13
C LEU A 200 -23.20 14.97 22.23
N THR A 201 -24.09 14.12 22.77
CA THR A 201 -25.19 13.48 21.99
C THR A 201 -26.25 14.47 21.52
N HIS A 202 -26.26 15.67 22.09
CA HIS A 202 -27.15 16.77 21.72
C HIS A 202 -26.65 17.55 20.49
N LEU A 203 -25.37 17.45 20.14
CA LEU A 203 -24.81 18.13 18.96
C LEU A 203 -25.17 17.35 17.69
N PRO A 204 -25.61 18.02 16.61
CA PRO A 204 -26.10 17.39 15.39
C PRO A 204 -24.95 16.88 14.50
N PHE A 205 -24.14 15.95 15.01
CA PHE A 205 -23.10 15.27 14.23
C PHE A 205 -23.70 14.54 13.03
N VAL A 206 -22.98 14.55 11.91
CA VAL A 206 -23.30 13.76 10.71
C VAL A 206 -22.11 12.93 10.27
N THR A 207 -22.36 11.77 9.67
CA THR A 207 -21.33 10.99 8.96
C THR A 207 -21.54 11.17 7.45
N ILE A 208 -20.48 11.30 6.67
CA ILE A 208 -20.55 11.46 5.21
C ILE A 208 -19.61 10.46 4.55
N ASP A 209 -20.18 9.42 3.95
CA ASP A 209 -19.45 8.26 3.45
C ASP A 209 -19.94 7.82 2.07
N ALA A 210 -19.36 6.75 1.52
CA ALA A 210 -20.00 6.00 0.44
C ALA A 210 -21.28 5.32 0.97
N GLU A 211 -22.29 5.19 0.13
CA GLU A 211 -23.61 4.67 0.51
C GLU A 211 -23.54 3.28 1.18
N ASN A 212 -22.65 2.42 0.67
CA ASN A 212 -22.45 1.06 1.14
C ASN A 212 -21.48 0.93 2.34
N THR A 213 -20.88 2.03 2.82
CA THR A 213 -19.99 2.00 4.00
C THR A 213 -20.77 1.58 5.25
N ARG A 214 -20.15 0.74 6.08
CA ARG A 214 -20.72 0.28 7.36
C ARG A 214 -19.82 0.54 8.56
N ASP A 215 -18.56 0.86 8.32
CA ASP A 215 -17.50 1.11 9.28
C ASP A 215 -17.15 2.60 9.31
N MET A 216 -18.15 3.46 9.53
CA MET A 216 -17.96 4.90 9.66
C MET A 216 -17.05 5.23 10.85
N ASP A 217 -15.82 5.66 10.55
CA ASP A 217 -14.80 6.05 11.53
C ASP A 217 -15.06 7.46 12.07
N ASP A 218 -15.60 8.37 11.27
CA ASP A 218 -15.65 9.79 11.57
C ASP A 218 -17.06 10.40 11.44
N ALA A 219 -17.34 11.35 12.34
CA ALA A 219 -18.52 12.20 12.30
C ALA A 219 -18.11 13.66 12.53
N ILE A 220 -18.76 14.58 11.83
CA ILE A 220 -18.41 16.00 11.85
C ILE A 220 -19.59 16.85 12.28
N TYR A 221 -19.29 17.89 13.05
CA TYR A 221 -20.20 18.97 13.41
C TYR A 221 -19.43 20.29 13.38
N LEU A 222 -20.06 21.35 12.90
CA LEU A 222 -19.47 22.67 12.77
C LEU A 222 -20.47 23.70 13.28
N GLN A 223 -19.98 24.63 14.09
CA GLN A 223 -20.78 25.72 14.63
C GLN A 223 -20.14 27.05 14.30
N GLN A 224 -20.91 27.99 13.76
CA GLN A 224 -20.43 29.35 13.55
C GLN A 224 -20.32 30.10 14.89
N THR A 225 -19.26 30.89 15.04
CA THR A 225 -19.03 31.78 16.18
C THR A 225 -18.87 33.23 15.70
N ASP A 226 -18.81 34.19 16.63
CA ASP A 226 -18.62 35.61 16.30
C ASP A 226 -17.28 35.89 15.56
N SER A 227 -16.27 35.04 15.76
CA SER A 227 -14.92 35.20 15.24
C SER A 227 -14.51 34.18 14.17
N GLY A 228 -15.39 33.21 13.85
CA GLY A 228 -15.11 32.14 12.91
C GLY A 228 -15.99 30.92 13.17
N TRP A 229 -15.37 29.80 13.55
CA TRP A 229 -16.03 28.51 13.65
C TRP A 229 -15.46 27.64 14.78
N ASP A 230 -16.30 26.80 15.37
CA ASP A 230 -15.87 25.67 16.18
C ASP A 230 -16.19 24.37 15.43
N LEU A 231 -15.13 23.66 15.01
CA LEU A 231 -15.21 22.36 14.35
C LEU A 231 -15.05 21.25 15.38
N TYR A 232 -15.95 20.27 15.33
CA TYR A 232 -15.92 19.06 16.13
C TYR A 232 -15.77 17.88 15.18
N THR A 233 -14.66 17.16 15.29
CA THR A 233 -14.47 15.87 14.61
C THR A 233 -14.51 14.76 15.65
N ALA A 234 -15.52 13.92 15.60
CA ALA A 234 -15.67 12.77 16.49
C ALA A 234 -15.22 11.51 15.76
N ILE A 235 -14.23 10.81 16.31
CA ILE A 235 -13.68 9.60 15.73
C ILE A 235 -14.04 8.40 16.59
N ALA A 236 -14.52 7.33 15.96
CA ALA A 236 -14.80 6.05 16.59
C ALA A 236 -13.64 5.60 17.48
N ASP A 237 -13.94 5.04 18.65
CA ASP A 237 -12.92 4.81 19.67
C ASP A 237 -12.79 3.31 20.05
N PRO A 238 -12.12 2.51 19.21
CA PRO A 238 -11.80 1.12 19.56
C PRO A 238 -10.83 1.01 20.75
N SER A 239 -10.06 2.06 21.03
CA SER A 239 -9.09 2.08 22.13
C SER A 239 -9.74 2.06 23.52
N LYS A 240 -11.04 2.37 23.61
CA LYS A 240 -11.82 2.24 24.85
C LYS A 240 -11.82 0.81 25.40
N HIS A 241 -11.91 -0.21 24.52
CA HIS A 241 -12.05 -1.61 24.96
C HIS A 241 -10.89 -2.51 24.55
N ILE A 242 -10.11 -2.10 23.55
CA ILE A 242 -8.96 -2.85 23.08
C ILE A 242 -7.73 -2.24 23.74
N GLN A 243 -7.15 -2.98 24.69
CA GLN A 243 -5.96 -2.56 25.44
C GLN A 243 -4.69 -3.08 24.76
N LEU A 244 -3.58 -2.36 24.95
CA LEU A 244 -2.26 -2.80 24.48
C LEU A 244 -1.91 -4.17 25.06
N GLY A 245 -1.43 -5.09 24.22
CA GLY A 245 -1.08 -6.46 24.58
C GLY A 245 -2.25 -7.44 24.61
N SER A 246 -3.49 -6.99 24.41
CA SER A 246 -4.66 -7.89 24.32
C SER A 246 -4.69 -8.71 23.03
N ALA A 247 -5.51 -9.78 22.98
CA ALA A 247 -5.56 -10.65 21.80
C ALA A 247 -6.04 -9.91 20.54
N LEU A 248 -7.06 -9.06 20.67
CA LEU A 248 -7.55 -8.18 19.60
C LEU A 248 -6.49 -7.18 19.15
N GLU A 249 -5.77 -6.58 20.09
CA GLU A 249 -4.71 -5.63 19.76
C GLU A 249 -3.57 -6.30 18.99
N GLN A 250 -3.09 -7.46 19.47
CA GLN A 250 -2.04 -8.21 18.78
C GLN A 250 -2.48 -8.62 17.37
N ALA A 251 -3.73 -9.03 17.18
CA ALA A 251 -4.27 -9.35 15.86
C ALA A 251 -4.40 -8.11 14.97
N ALA A 252 -4.82 -6.96 15.52
CA ALA A 252 -4.88 -5.69 14.80
C ALA A 252 -3.48 -5.22 14.38
N ARG A 253 -2.48 -5.34 15.27
CA ARG A 253 -1.07 -5.05 14.99
C ARG A 253 -0.51 -5.97 13.91
N GLU A 254 -0.87 -7.26 13.97
CA GLU A 254 -0.49 -8.24 12.95
C GLU A 254 -1.12 -7.94 11.58
N ARG A 255 -2.28 -7.28 11.55
CA ARG A 255 -2.95 -6.88 10.30
C ARG A 255 -2.49 -5.52 9.80
N ALA A 256 -2.07 -4.64 10.71
CA ALA A 256 -1.69 -3.23 10.52
C ALA A 256 -2.81 -2.34 9.96
N ASN A 257 -3.50 -2.75 8.89
CA ASN A 257 -4.64 -2.04 8.29
C ASN A 257 -5.71 -3.03 7.81
N THR A 258 -6.93 -2.55 7.60
CA THR A 258 -7.93 -3.26 6.79
C THR A 258 -7.41 -3.35 5.35
N LEU A 259 -7.42 -4.56 4.80
CA LEU A 259 -6.98 -4.84 3.45
C LEU A 259 -8.18 -4.95 2.51
N TYR A 260 -8.23 -4.09 1.50
CA TYR A 260 -9.27 -4.06 0.48
C TYR A 260 -8.76 -4.74 -0.79
N LEU A 261 -8.91 -6.07 -0.89
CA LEU A 261 -8.69 -6.76 -2.16
C LEU A 261 -9.98 -6.69 -3.00
N LEU A 262 -9.84 -6.60 -4.31
CA LEU A 262 -11.00 -6.69 -5.19
C LEU A 262 -11.73 -8.02 -4.96
N GLY A 263 -12.98 -7.91 -4.52
CA GLY A 263 -13.86 -9.05 -4.23
C GLY A 263 -13.71 -9.65 -2.83
N LEU A 264 -12.81 -9.11 -1.99
CA LEU A 264 -12.60 -9.59 -0.62
C LEU A 264 -11.99 -8.50 0.29
N THR A 265 -12.76 -8.07 1.29
CA THR A 265 -12.25 -7.17 2.33
C THR A 265 -11.84 -7.98 3.56
N GLN A 266 -10.62 -7.75 4.04
CA GLN A 266 -10.10 -8.34 5.28
C GLN A 266 -9.94 -7.23 6.32
N GLY A 267 -10.85 -7.19 7.29
CA GLY A 267 -10.84 -6.20 8.38
C GLY A 267 -9.59 -6.28 9.25
N MET A 268 -9.13 -5.12 9.74
CA MET A 268 -8.15 -5.04 10.82
C MET A 268 -8.73 -5.57 12.14
N LEU A 269 -10.02 -5.29 12.37
CA LEU A 269 -10.82 -5.77 13.48
C LEU A 269 -11.92 -6.73 12.97
N PRO A 270 -12.50 -7.59 13.83
CA PRO A 270 -13.68 -8.37 13.50
C PRO A 270 -14.84 -7.50 12.99
N SER A 271 -15.64 -8.04 12.08
CA SER A 271 -16.76 -7.33 11.42
C SER A 271 -17.80 -6.83 12.42
N GLU A 272 -18.06 -7.63 13.45
CA GLU A 272 -19.02 -7.31 14.52
C GLU A 272 -18.58 -6.07 15.29
N LEU A 273 -17.27 -5.88 15.45
CA LEU A 273 -16.73 -4.70 16.14
C LEU A 273 -16.64 -3.49 15.22
N SER A 274 -16.13 -3.67 14.01
CA SER A 274 -15.87 -2.60 13.06
C SER A 274 -17.13 -2.01 12.42
N GLN A 275 -18.11 -2.84 12.06
CA GLN A 275 -19.29 -2.42 11.30
C GLN A 275 -20.52 -2.12 12.17
N ASP A 276 -20.45 -2.41 13.47
CA ASP A 276 -21.59 -2.21 14.37
C ASP A 276 -21.16 -1.52 15.67
N THR A 277 -20.32 -2.17 16.48
CA THR A 277 -19.95 -1.67 17.81
C THR A 277 -19.27 -0.31 17.78
N TYR A 278 -18.22 -0.16 16.97
CA TYR A 278 -17.43 1.07 16.92
C TYR A 278 -17.90 2.05 15.86
N SER A 279 -18.55 1.55 14.80
CA SER A 279 -19.06 2.43 13.76
C SER A 279 -20.01 3.48 14.34
N LEU A 280 -19.87 4.72 13.87
CA LEU A 280 -20.69 5.86 14.27
C LEU A 280 -22.07 5.82 13.61
N VAL A 281 -22.80 4.72 13.82
CA VAL A 281 -24.13 4.48 13.24
C VAL A 281 -25.13 5.55 13.67
N ALA A 282 -25.92 6.02 12.72
CA ALA A 282 -26.94 7.04 12.93
C ALA A 282 -27.95 6.64 14.02
N GLU A 283 -28.38 7.64 14.79
CA GLU A 283 -29.31 7.57 15.91
C GLU A 283 -28.90 6.65 17.07
N GLN A 284 -27.63 6.24 17.11
CA GLN A 284 -27.11 5.45 18.22
C GLN A 284 -26.02 6.22 18.98
N LYS A 285 -26.02 6.04 20.30
CA LYS A 285 -24.96 6.59 21.14
C LYS A 285 -23.68 5.77 20.94
N ARG A 286 -22.55 6.45 20.75
CA ARG A 286 -21.24 5.83 20.50
C ARG A 286 -20.14 6.55 21.28
N ALA A 287 -19.14 5.80 21.72
CA ALA A 287 -17.92 6.37 22.29
C ALA A 287 -17.03 6.88 21.15
N ALA A 288 -16.48 8.07 21.33
CA ALA A 288 -15.62 8.71 20.36
C ALA A 288 -14.49 9.48 21.05
N LEU A 289 -13.33 9.51 20.40
CA LEU A 289 -12.30 10.49 20.68
C LEU A 289 -12.61 11.73 19.83
N VAL A 290 -12.89 12.85 20.47
CA VAL A 290 -13.31 14.09 19.81
C VAL A 290 -12.17 15.09 19.80
N CYS A 291 -11.91 15.69 18.64
CA CYS A 291 -11.09 16.89 18.52
C CYS A 291 -12.01 18.10 18.36
N LYS A 292 -11.92 19.05 19.28
CA LYS A 292 -12.61 20.35 19.22
C LYS A 292 -11.59 21.39 18.75
N ILE A 293 -11.89 22.08 17.66
CA ILE A 293 -10.96 23.00 16.99
C ILE A 293 -11.66 24.35 16.81
N SER A 294 -11.14 25.38 17.47
CA SER A 294 -11.58 26.75 17.27
C SER A 294 -10.79 27.40 16.14
N LEU A 295 -11.52 27.97 15.20
CA LEU A 295 -11.05 28.50 13.93
C LEU A 295 -11.41 29.97 13.79
N ASN A 296 -10.54 30.76 13.17
CA ASN A 296 -10.91 32.11 12.74
C ASN A 296 -11.77 32.07 11.45
N ALA A 297 -12.20 33.24 10.97
CA ALA A 297 -12.99 33.37 9.75
C ALA A 297 -12.29 32.78 8.50
N GLN A 298 -10.95 32.72 8.48
CA GLN A 298 -10.13 32.15 7.40
C GLN A 298 -9.88 30.64 7.59
N ALA A 299 -10.58 29.98 8.53
CA ALA A 299 -10.40 28.56 8.86
C ALA A 299 -8.97 28.21 9.32
N GLU A 300 -8.30 29.13 10.01
CA GLU A 300 -7.01 28.90 10.65
C GLU A 300 -7.19 28.49 12.11
N ILE A 301 -6.41 27.49 12.54
CA ILE A 301 -6.44 26.97 13.91
C ILE A 301 -6.01 28.07 14.89
N GLN A 302 -6.91 28.40 15.83
CA GLN A 302 -6.61 29.27 16.97
C GLN A 302 -6.30 28.45 18.21
N HIS A 303 -7.10 27.42 18.45
CA HIS A 303 -6.97 26.52 19.59
C HIS A 303 -7.57 25.16 19.26
N TYR A 304 -7.09 24.10 19.91
CA TYR A 304 -7.74 22.80 19.86
C TYR A 304 -7.58 22.04 21.17
N GLN A 305 -8.51 21.13 21.43
CA GLN A 305 -8.41 20.14 22.51
C GLN A 305 -8.95 18.78 22.06
N PHE A 306 -8.38 17.71 22.61
CA PHE A 306 -8.93 16.36 22.50
C PHE A 306 -9.70 16.01 23.78
N CYS A 307 -10.78 15.24 23.67
CA CYS A 307 -11.50 14.69 24.81
C CYS A 307 -12.15 13.34 24.47
N GLU A 308 -12.33 12.48 25.48
CA GLU A 308 -13.17 11.30 25.38
C GLU A 308 -14.64 11.72 25.53
N ALA A 309 -15.52 11.27 24.62
CA ALA A 309 -16.91 11.72 24.61
C ALA A 309 -17.88 10.63 24.13
N GLN A 310 -19.14 10.82 24.49
CA GLN A 310 -20.28 10.14 23.89
C GLN A 310 -20.91 11.04 22.83
N ILE A 311 -21.09 10.52 21.62
CA ILE A 311 -21.79 11.22 20.54
C ILE A 311 -23.01 10.44 20.07
N ARG A 312 -23.87 11.11 19.30
CA ARG A 312 -24.89 10.48 18.46
C ARG A 312 -24.81 11.11 17.07
N SER A 313 -24.47 10.32 16.06
CA SER A 313 -24.65 10.75 14.67
C SER A 313 -26.15 10.86 14.40
N HIS A 314 -26.62 12.00 13.93
CA HIS A 314 -28.05 12.23 13.66
C HIS A 314 -28.43 11.77 12.25
N HIS A 315 -27.48 11.81 11.32
CA HIS A 315 -27.69 11.36 9.95
C HIS A 315 -26.47 10.67 9.38
N LYS A 316 -26.70 9.56 8.67
CA LYS A 316 -25.76 8.98 7.71
C LYS A 316 -26.05 9.58 6.34
N LEU A 317 -25.09 10.29 5.78
CA LEU A 317 -25.20 10.95 4.48
C LEU A 317 -24.26 10.28 3.47
N SER A 318 -24.62 10.32 2.19
CA SER A 318 -23.73 9.84 1.12
C SER A 318 -23.01 11.00 0.45
N TYR A 319 -21.75 10.79 0.02
CA TYR A 319 -21.00 11.80 -0.74
C TYR A 319 -21.78 12.35 -1.94
N GLN A 320 -22.51 11.47 -2.64
CA GLN A 320 -23.29 11.87 -3.80
C GLN A 320 -24.47 12.77 -3.42
N SER A 321 -25.27 12.37 -2.42
CA SER A 321 -26.42 13.17 -1.97
C SER A 321 -26.04 14.57 -1.47
N VAL A 322 -24.93 14.67 -0.73
CA VAL A 322 -24.42 15.95 -0.22
C VAL A 322 -23.92 16.82 -1.36
N ALA A 323 -23.22 16.25 -2.34
CA ALA A 323 -22.76 17.01 -3.51
C ALA A 323 -23.93 17.49 -4.38
N ASP A 324 -24.94 16.66 -4.61
CA ASP A 324 -26.13 17.03 -5.38
C ASP A 324 -26.92 18.17 -4.72
N PHE A 325 -26.98 18.18 -3.39
CA PHE A 325 -27.55 19.29 -2.65
C PHE A 325 -26.70 20.57 -2.79
N LEU A 326 -25.39 20.47 -2.52
CA LEU A 326 -24.50 21.64 -2.39
C LEU A 326 -24.12 22.29 -3.73
N ASP A 327 -23.94 21.51 -4.79
CA ASP A 327 -23.47 21.99 -6.10
C ASP A 327 -24.61 22.07 -7.11
N ASN A 328 -25.55 21.11 -7.10
CA ASN A 328 -26.64 21.04 -8.07
C ASN A 328 -27.96 21.63 -7.55
N GLN A 329 -27.98 22.16 -6.32
CA GLN A 329 -29.16 22.74 -5.65
C GLN A 329 -30.38 21.80 -5.65
N GLN A 330 -30.14 20.47 -5.65
CA GLN A 330 -31.21 19.51 -5.52
C GLN A 330 -31.79 19.57 -4.11
N LYS A 331 -33.11 19.34 -3.99
CA LYS A 331 -33.75 19.27 -2.67
C LYS A 331 -33.27 18.02 -1.93
N ILE A 332 -32.88 18.21 -0.68
CA ILE A 332 -32.54 17.12 0.24
C ILE A 332 -33.55 17.13 1.40
N ASP A 333 -34.05 15.96 1.78
CA ASP A 333 -35.03 15.82 2.88
C ASP A 333 -34.28 15.71 4.21
N LEU A 334 -33.84 16.86 4.73
CA LEU A 334 -33.12 16.99 5.99
C LEU A 334 -33.65 18.18 6.79
N PRO A 335 -33.54 18.17 8.13
CA PRO A 335 -33.88 19.33 8.95
C PRO A 335 -33.05 20.56 8.57
N ASP A 336 -33.64 21.76 8.71
CA ASP A 336 -32.98 23.04 8.40
C ASP A 336 -31.62 23.20 9.11
N THR A 337 -31.48 22.64 10.32
CA THR A 337 -30.22 22.65 11.08
C THR A 337 -29.11 21.88 10.38
N ILE A 338 -29.43 20.75 9.74
CA ILE A 338 -28.46 19.94 8.99
C ILE A 338 -28.16 20.58 7.63
N ILE A 339 -29.17 21.16 6.99
CA ILE A 339 -29.00 21.95 5.76
C ILE A 339 -28.02 23.10 5.98
N GLN A 340 -28.16 23.83 7.09
CA GLN A 340 -27.24 24.89 7.46
C GLN A 340 -25.84 24.34 7.75
N LEU A 341 -25.73 23.27 8.54
CA LEU A 341 -24.45 22.59 8.82
C LEU A 341 -23.69 22.21 7.53
N LEU A 342 -24.36 21.63 6.53
CA LEU A 342 -23.73 21.26 5.27
C LEU A 342 -23.25 22.49 4.46
N THR A 343 -24.02 23.58 4.50
CA THR A 343 -23.66 24.84 3.84
C THR A 343 -22.45 25.49 4.50
N ASP A 344 -22.41 25.45 5.82
CA ASP A 344 -21.31 25.92 6.65
C ASP A 344 -20.05 25.10 6.43
N LEU A 345 -20.17 23.77 6.40
CA LEU A 345 -19.09 22.85 6.08
C LEU A 345 -18.50 23.08 4.69
N LYS A 346 -19.34 23.39 3.68
CA LYS A 346 -18.87 23.79 2.33
C LYS A 346 -18.01 25.05 2.40
N THR A 347 -18.45 26.05 3.16
CA THR A 347 -17.72 27.31 3.34
C THR A 347 -16.40 27.08 4.06
N PHE A 348 -16.41 26.32 5.16
CA PHE A 348 -15.21 25.89 5.88
C PHE A 348 -14.21 25.18 4.97
N ALA A 349 -14.66 24.19 4.18
CA ALA A 349 -13.78 23.42 3.29
C ALA A 349 -13.16 24.31 2.21
N GLY A 350 -13.91 25.28 1.67
CA GLY A 350 -13.39 26.28 0.74
C GLY A 350 -12.28 27.13 1.37
N ASN A 351 -12.54 27.72 2.54
CA ASN A 351 -11.55 28.55 3.25
C ASN A 351 -10.30 27.74 3.64
N ARG A 352 -10.49 26.50 4.09
CA ARG A 352 -9.40 25.59 4.47
C ARG A 352 -8.54 25.23 3.25
N LEU A 353 -9.18 24.93 2.12
CA LEU A 353 -8.48 24.68 0.87
C LEU A 353 -7.67 25.91 0.46
N GLU A 354 -8.25 27.10 0.45
CA GLU A 354 -7.53 28.35 0.15
C GLU A 354 -6.31 28.56 1.05
N TRP A 355 -6.45 28.31 2.35
CA TRP A 355 -5.31 28.36 3.27
C TRP A 355 -4.22 27.37 2.86
N ARG A 356 -4.58 26.13 2.53
CA ARG A 356 -3.60 25.10 2.10
C ARG A 356 -2.93 25.44 0.80
N LEU A 357 -3.65 26.04 -0.16
CA LEU A 357 -3.10 26.53 -1.41
C LEU A 357 -1.98 27.56 -1.18
N ASN A 358 -2.16 28.39 -0.15
CA ASN A 358 -1.24 29.47 0.18
C ASN A 358 -0.12 29.06 1.15
N ASN A 359 -0.33 28.08 2.02
CA ASN A 359 0.60 27.77 3.11
C ASN A 359 1.15 26.34 3.10
N ALA A 360 0.56 25.43 2.33
CA ALA A 360 0.86 24.01 2.34
C ALA A 360 0.90 23.46 0.90
N LEU A 361 0.81 22.14 0.76
CA LEU A 361 0.68 21.50 -0.55
C LEU A 361 -0.65 20.75 -0.69
N VAL A 362 -1.23 20.92 -1.88
CA VAL A 362 -2.49 20.32 -2.28
C VAL A 362 -2.20 19.40 -3.44
N MET A 363 -2.50 18.11 -3.26
CA MET A 363 -2.42 17.13 -4.32
C MET A 363 -3.51 17.41 -5.35
N GLU A 364 -3.23 17.06 -6.59
CA GLU A 364 -4.20 17.25 -7.66
C GLU A 364 -5.32 16.22 -7.59
N ASP A 365 -6.51 16.67 -7.92
CA ASP A 365 -7.65 15.79 -8.11
C ASP A 365 -7.34 14.84 -9.27
N ARG A 366 -7.19 13.57 -8.94
CA ARG A 366 -7.13 12.47 -9.90
C ARG A 366 -8.45 11.71 -9.79
N ALA A 367 -8.99 11.29 -10.93
CA ALA A 367 -10.14 10.42 -10.92
C ALA A 367 -9.76 9.07 -10.29
N ASP A 368 -10.65 8.59 -9.43
CA ASP A 368 -10.58 7.24 -8.88
C ASP A 368 -11.35 6.28 -9.78
N TYR A 369 -10.82 5.08 -9.97
CA TYR A 369 -11.43 4.04 -10.79
C TYR A 369 -11.96 2.94 -9.89
N PHE A 370 -13.28 2.77 -9.87
CA PHE A 370 -13.96 1.77 -9.08
C PHE A 370 -14.30 0.57 -9.96
N TYR A 371 -13.66 -0.56 -9.68
CA TYR A 371 -13.91 -1.81 -10.39
C TYR A 371 -15.13 -2.52 -9.79
N ILE A 372 -16.27 -2.46 -10.50
CA ILE A 372 -17.50 -3.11 -10.06
C ILE A 372 -17.43 -4.58 -10.46
N LEU A 373 -17.64 -5.48 -9.49
CA LEU A 373 -17.52 -6.91 -9.70
C LEU A 373 -18.88 -7.58 -9.85
N ASN A 374 -18.99 -8.53 -10.78
CA ASN A 374 -20.16 -9.40 -10.92
C ASN A 374 -20.19 -10.53 -9.87
N ASP A 375 -21.20 -11.40 -9.96
CA ASP A 375 -21.36 -12.54 -9.05
C ASP A 375 -20.21 -13.55 -9.11
N GLN A 376 -19.47 -13.61 -10.22
CA GLN A 376 -18.24 -14.40 -10.34
C GLN A 376 -17.00 -13.70 -9.74
N LYS A 377 -17.19 -12.52 -9.14
CA LYS A 377 -16.11 -11.65 -8.63
C LYS A 377 -15.12 -11.21 -9.70
N LYS A 378 -15.60 -11.09 -10.94
CA LYS A 378 -14.85 -10.53 -12.09
C LYS A 378 -15.29 -9.11 -12.33
N ILE A 379 -14.40 -8.28 -12.89
CA ILE A 379 -14.76 -6.91 -13.27
C ILE A 379 -15.85 -6.98 -14.33
N ASP A 380 -17.00 -6.40 -14.01
CA ASP A 380 -18.12 -6.23 -14.91
C ASP A 380 -17.95 -4.94 -15.71
N HIS A 381 -17.70 -3.84 -15.00
CA HIS A 381 -17.39 -2.55 -15.57
C HIS A 381 -16.55 -1.70 -14.60
N VAL A 382 -16.00 -0.60 -15.12
CA VAL A 382 -15.20 0.36 -14.36
C VAL A 382 -15.93 1.69 -14.28
N GLU A 383 -16.14 2.19 -13.08
CA GLU A 383 -16.70 3.51 -12.84
C GLU A 383 -15.58 4.51 -12.55
N LYS A 384 -15.44 5.51 -13.41
CA LYS A 384 -14.57 6.65 -13.15
C LYS A 384 -15.33 7.65 -12.27
N ARG A 385 -14.83 7.89 -11.05
CA ARG A 385 -15.43 8.83 -10.10
C ARG A 385 -14.50 10.00 -9.84
N GLU A 386 -15.05 11.20 -9.93
CA GLU A 386 -14.35 12.44 -9.63
C GLU A 386 -14.63 12.89 -8.20
N ARG A 387 -13.66 13.58 -7.60
CA ARG A 387 -13.80 14.15 -6.26
C ARG A 387 -14.75 15.34 -6.30
N ASN A 388 -15.88 15.20 -5.62
CA ASN A 388 -16.88 16.26 -5.45
C ASN A 388 -16.67 17.05 -4.15
N ILE A 389 -17.50 18.08 -3.90
CA ILE A 389 -17.41 18.94 -2.72
C ILE A 389 -17.56 18.17 -1.39
N ALA A 390 -18.39 17.12 -1.35
CA ALA A 390 -18.60 16.33 -0.14
C ALA A 390 -17.33 15.57 0.28
N HIS A 391 -16.57 15.04 -0.69
CA HIS A 391 -15.25 14.45 -0.42
C HIS A 391 -14.28 15.49 0.15
N ARG A 392 -14.27 16.72 -0.39
CA ARG A 392 -13.40 17.80 0.11
C ARG A 392 -13.76 18.22 1.53
N ILE A 393 -15.05 18.28 1.88
CA ILE A 393 -15.50 18.59 3.24
C ILE A 393 -14.89 17.62 4.25
N VAL A 394 -15.04 16.31 4.01
CA VAL A 394 -14.49 15.28 4.89
C VAL A 394 -12.97 15.32 4.87
N GLU A 395 -12.34 15.43 3.69
CA GLU A 395 -10.88 15.52 3.55
C GLU A 395 -10.29 16.67 4.40
N GLU A 396 -10.84 17.88 4.29
CA GLU A 396 -10.33 19.05 5.01
C GLU A 396 -10.56 18.96 6.52
N ALA A 397 -11.70 18.41 6.97
CA ALA A 397 -11.96 18.15 8.38
C ALA A 397 -10.99 17.10 8.96
N MET A 398 -10.72 16.02 8.21
CA MET A 398 -9.79 14.98 8.68
C MET A 398 -8.33 15.46 8.64
N LEU A 399 -7.94 16.24 7.62
CA LEU A 399 -6.59 16.80 7.52
C LEU A 399 -6.28 17.74 8.69
N ILE A 400 -7.21 18.64 9.04
CA ILE A 400 -6.98 19.58 10.15
C ILE A 400 -6.93 18.86 11.51
N THR A 401 -7.75 17.83 11.72
CA THR A 401 -7.70 16.99 12.93
C THR A 401 -6.38 16.23 13.07
N ASN A 402 -5.90 15.65 11.97
CA ASN A 402 -4.60 14.97 11.94
C ASN A 402 -3.42 15.94 12.12
N LEU A 403 -3.56 17.19 11.67
CA LEU A 403 -2.59 18.25 11.93
C LEU A 403 -2.55 18.62 13.43
N CYS A 404 -3.71 18.72 14.08
CA CYS A 404 -3.79 18.91 15.54
C CYS A 404 -3.14 17.74 16.30
N ALA A 405 -3.37 16.49 15.89
CA ALA A 405 -2.68 15.34 16.50
C ALA A 405 -1.16 15.39 16.29
N GLY A 406 -0.71 15.77 15.09
CA GLY A 406 0.72 15.97 14.79
C GLY A 406 1.37 17.02 15.68
N ASP A 407 0.73 18.18 15.84
CA ASP A 407 1.21 19.24 16.74
C ASP A 407 1.22 18.79 18.22
N LEU A 408 0.23 18.02 18.65
CA LEU A 408 0.18 17.49 20.02
C LEU A 408 1.38 16.57 20.30
N PHE A 409 1.70 15.66 19.39
CA PHE A 409 2.85 14.76 19.55
C PHE A 409 4.19 15.46 19.35
N LEU A 410 4.26 16.51 18.53
CA LEU A 410 5.46 17.34 18.41
C LEU A 410 5.83 17.97 19.76
N ARG A 411 4.82 18.41 20.52
CA ARG A 411 4.98 18.95 21.88
C ARG A 411 5.24 17.88 22.94
N ASN A 412 4.97 16.61 22.63
CA ASN A 412 5.11 15.47 23.53
C ASN A 412 5.86 14.30 22.84
N PRO A 413 7.19 14.41 22.67
CA PRO A 413 7.98 13.42 21.93
C PRO A 413 7.87 12.00 22.51
N GLY A 414 7.80 11.01 21.63
CA GLY A 414 7.75 9.59 21.99
C GLY A 414 6.36 9.03 22.33
N TYR A 415 5.30 9.85 22.27
CA TYR A 415 3.93 9.39 22.49
C TYR A 415 3.28 8.77 21.25
N GLY A 416 3.30 9.47 20.12
CA GLY A 416 2.53 9.09 18.93
C GLY A 416 3.38 8.72 17.72
N ILE A 417 2.72 8.09 16.75
CA ILE A 417 3.26 7.72 15.44
C ILE A 417 2.90 8.83 14.44
N PHE A 418 3.92 9.46 13.88
CA PHE A 418 3.83 10.37 12.75
C PHE A 418 3.71 9.62 11.42
N SER A 419 2.96 10.19 10.50
CA SER A 419 3.04 9.86 9.08
C SER A 419 3.96 10.90 8.44
N THR A 420 5.10 10.44 7.95
CA THR A 420 6.20 11.30 7.51
C THR A 420 6.42 11.19 6.01
N HIS A 421 6.96 12.24 5.41
CA HIS A 421 7.35 12.23 4.00
C HIS A 421 8.55 13.18 3.83
N PRO A 422 9.79 12.69 3.82
CA PRO A 422 10.99 13.53 3.90
C PRO A 422 11.33 14.29 2.60
N GLY A 423 10.52 14.16 1.54
CA GLY A 423 10.70 14.90 0.30
C GLY A 423 11.56 14.13 -0.70
N PHE A 424 12.62 14.74 -1.22
CA PHE A 424 13.50 14.13 -2.21
C PHE A 424 14.38 13.03 -1.63
N ARG A 425 14.72 12.02 -2.45
CA ARG A 425 15.77 11.07 -2.10
C ARG A 425 17.12 11.77 -2.09
N THR A 426 17.94 11.52 -1.06
CA THR A 426 19.24 12.16 -0.88
C THR A 426 20.13 12.02 -2.12
N GLU A 427 20.15 10.85 -2.74
CA GLU A 427 20.93 10.56 -3.95
C GLU A 427 20.37 11.18 -5.25
N ARG A 428 19.15 11.73 -5.22
CA ARG A 428 18.47 12.37 -6.36
C ARG A 428 18.38 13.89 -6.24
N LEU A 429 18.83 14.48 -5.13
CA LEU A 429 18.76 15.92 -4.88
C LEU A 429 19.54 16.74 -5.91
N ASP A 430 20.78 16.35 -6.21
CA ASP A 430 21.62 17.06 -7.18
C ASP A 430 21.05 17.00 -8.59
N GLU A 431 20.45 15.85 -8.96
CA GLU A 431 19.75 15.68 -10.22
C GLU A 431 18.52 16.60 -10.31
N ALA A 432 17.73 16.68 -9.23
CA ALA A 432 16.59 17.60 -9.15
C ALA A 432 17.02 19.06 -9.32
N LYS A 433 18.09 19.48 -8.62
CA LYS A 433 18.67 20.84 -8.75
C LYS A 433 19.15 21.12 -10.16
N HIS A 434 19.82 20.15 -10.79
CA HIS A 434 20.31 20.29 -12.15
C HIS A 434 19.17 20.44 -13.17
N LEU A 435 18.10 19.64 -13.06
CA LEU A 435 16.91 19.79 -13.91
C LEU A 435 16.25 21.16 -13.74
N LEU A 436 16.10 21.63 -12.49
CA LEU A 436 15.57 22.96 -12.19
C LEU A 436 16.45 24.05 -12.80
N GLN A 437 17.76 23.99 -12.62
CA GLN A 437 18.69 24.98 -13.16
C GLN A 437 18.63 25.08 -14.69
N GLN A 438 18.35 23.97 -15.39
CA GLN A 438 18.24 23.94 -16.84
C GLN A 438 16.90 24.46 -17.34
N ASP A 439 15.81 23.94 -16.78
CA ASP A 439 14.48 24.13 -17.35
C ASP A 439 13.75 25.31 -16.71
N ARG A 440 13.98 25.58 -15.41
CA ARG A 440 13.29 26.59 -14.58
C ARG A 440 14.24 27.22 -13.54
N PRO A 441 15.33 27.89 -13.96
CA PRO A 441 16.32 28.46 -13.04
C PRO A 441 15.73 29.52 -12.09
N ASP A 442 14.63 30.14 -12.50
CA ASP A 442 13.86 31.09 -11.70
C ASP A 442 13.15 30.46 -10.49
N LEU A 443 12.97 29.14 -10.47
CA LEU A 443 12.37 28.38 -9.37
C LEU A 443 13.40 27.70 -8.46
N LEU A 444 14.69 27.83 -8.77
CA LEU A 444 15.73 27.19 -7.97
C LEU A 444 15.82 27.87 -6.60
N THR A 445 15.71 27.07 -5.54
CA THR A 445 15.88 27.50 -4.15
C THR A 445 17.22 27.02 -3.60
N ASP A 446 17.74 27.68 -2.56
CA ASP A 446 19.02 27.34 -1.95
C ASP A 446 19.08 25.89 -1.43
N ASP A 447 18.02 25.45 -0.72
CA ASP A 447 17.96 24.12 -0.11
C ASP A 447 16.60 23.42 -0.27
N LEU A 448 16.53 22.46 -1.19
CA LEU A 448 15.35 21.62 -1.45
C LEU A 448 15.06 20.58 -0.35
N SER A 449 15.96 20.43 0.63
CA SER A 449 15.72 19.59 1.81
C SER A 449 14.97 20.32 2.93
N GLN A 450 14.75 21.63 2.82
CA GLN A 450 13.90 22.40 3.73
C GLN A 450 12.44 22.40 3.26
N LEU A 451 11.51 22.26 4.22
CA LEU A 451 10.07 22.21 3.93
C LEU A 451 9.58 23.46 3.21
N ASP A 452 9.97 24.66 3.66
CA ASP A 452 9.48 25.92 3.09
C ASP A 452 9.92 26.10 1.64
N SER A 453 11.20 25.81 1.35
CA SER A 453 11.75 25.82 -0.01
C SER A 453 11.03 24.83 -0.91
N TYR A 454 10.79 23.61 -0.41
CA TYR A 454 10.05 22.58 -1.13
C TYR A 454 8.61 23.01 -1.41
N CYS A 455 7.90 23.52 -0.40
CA CYS A 455 6.54 24.04 -0.55
C CYS A 455 6.49 25.21 -1.54
N HIS A 456 7.47 26.12 -1.50
CA HIS A 456 7.56 27.22 -2.45
C HIS A 456 7.75 26.71 -3.89
N LEU A 457 8.66 25.76 -4.10
CA LEU A 457 8.89 25.14 -5.41
C LEU A 457 7.61 24.51 -5.98
N PHE A 458 6.98 23.60 -5.23
CA PHE A 458 5.80 22.87 -5.74
C PHE A 458 4.56 23.76 -5.89
N ARG A 459 4.39 24.79 -5.05
CA ARG A 459 3.36 25.83 -5.28
C ARG A 459 3.63 26.60 -6.56
N SER A 460 4.87 27.02 -6.80
CA SER A 460 5.25 27.79 -7.99
C SER A 460 5.08 26.97 -9.28
N LEU A 461 5.50 25.70 -9.27
CA LEU A 461 5.29 24.76 -10.37
C LEU A 461 3.80 24.59 -10.68
N ARG A 462 2.95 24.54 -9.65
CA ARG A 462 1.50 24.39 -9.83
C ARG A 462 0.84 25.66 -10.38
N GLN A 463 1.26 26.84 -9.95
CA GLN A 463 0.70 28.11 -10.44
C GLN A 463 1.01 28.37 -11.92
N GLN A 464 2.02 27.71 -12.49
CA GLN A 464 2.50 27.95 -13.84
C GLN A 464 2.27 26.75 -14.79
N ARG A 465 1.11 26.11 -14.63
CA ARG A 465 0.77 24.86 -15.33
C ARG A 465 0.36 24.99 -16.80
N GLU A 466 0.28 26.19 -17.33
CA GLU A 466 0.04 26.38 -18.77
C GLU A 466 1.26 26.02 -19.62
N ASP A 467 2.45 25.97 -19.01
CA ASP A 467 3.69 25.57 -19.67
C ASP A 467 3.91 24.05 -19.55
N THR A 468 3.91 23.37 -20.70
CA THR A 468 4.19 21.93 -20.84
C THR A 468 5.53 21.53 -20.21
N THR A 469 6.55 22.40 -20.25
CA THR A 469 7.85 22.16 -19.61
C THR A 469 7.70 22.05 -18.10
N THR A 470 6.89 22.92 -17.52
CA THR A 470 6.60 22.96 -16.09
C THR A 470 5.78 21.76 -15.62
N ILE A 471 4.75 21.34 -16.38
CA ILE A 471 3.98 20.10 -16.09
C ILE A 471 4.92 18.89 -16.05
N TYR A 472 5.73 18.76 -17.10
CA TYR A 472 6.66 17.65 -17.24
C TYR A 472 7.73 17.64 -16.14
N LEU A 473 8.34 18.79 -15.84
CA LEU A 473 9.33 18.93 -14.77
C LEU A 473 8.73 18.57 -13.41
N HIS A 474 7.51 19.05 -13.12
CA HIS A 474 6.79 18.70 -11.90
C HIS A 474 6.65 17.17 -11.75
N SER A 475 6.30 16.48 -12.84
CA SER A 475 6.18 15.02 -12.86
C SER A 475 7.50 14.29 -12.62
N LEU A 476 8.61 14.78 -13.17
CA LEU A 476 9.94 14.23 -12.90
C LEU A 476 10.35 14.39 -11.44
N LEU A 477 10.16 15.60 -10.90
CA LEU A 477 10.51 15.90 -9.51
C LEU A 477 9.68 15.06 -8.54
N GLN A 478 8.40 14.79 -8.82
CA GLN A 478 7.60 13.86 -8.01
C GLN A 478 8.19 12.44 -7.95
N ARG A 479 8.74 11.94 -9.07
CA ARG A 479 9.34 10.59 -9.14
C ARG A 479 10.70 10.49 -8.45
N MET A 480 11.33 11.62 -8.12
CA MET A 480 12.58 11.70 -7.36
C MET A 480 12.37 11.63 -5.84
N GLN A 481 11.12 11.59 -5.38
CA GLN A 481 10.77 11.64 -3.97
C GLN A 481 10.87 10.28 -3.28
N GLN A 482 11.00 10.33 -1.95
CA GLN A 482 10.87 9.17 -1.08
C GLN A 482 9.39 8.84 -0.87
N THR A 483 9.09 7.57 -0.60
CA THR A 483 7.76 7.17 -0.15
C THR A 483 7.56 7.61 1.29
N GLY A 484 6.34 8.01 1.66
CA GLY A 484 6.02 8.27 3.06
C GLY A 484 6.18 7.03 3.96
N ALA A 485 6.48 7.28 5.23
CA ALA A 485 6.76 6.25 6.23
C ALA A 485 6.04 6.54 7.57
N LEU A 486 6.03 5.55 8.45
CA LEU A 486 5.64 5.73 9.86
C LEU A 486 6.90 5.96 10.70
N SER A 487 6.86 6.89 11.64
CA SER A 487 7.97 7.15 12.57
C SER A 487 7.45 7.69 13.91
N PHE A 488 8.18 7.43 14.99
CA PHE A 488 7.97 8.11 16.28
C PHE A 488 8.74 9.43 16.39
N GLU A 489 9.65 9.68 15.45
CA GLU A 489 10.34 10.96 15.31
C GLU A 489 9.53 11.90 14.43
N ALA A 490 9.50 13.18 14.84
CA ALA A 490 8.84 14.23 14.09
C ALA A 490 9.67 14.56 12.84
N ILE A 491 9.27 14.00 11.70
CA ILE A 491 9.80 14.33 10.39
C ILE A 491 8.69 15.01 9.59
N PRO A 492 8.94 16.16 8.94
CA PRO A 492 7.92 16.85 8.18
C PRO A 492 7.29 15.97 7.09
N HIS A 493 6.02 16.25 6.79
CA HIS A 493 5.31 15.62 5.69
C HIS A 493 5.36 16.54 4.46
N PHE A 494 6.46 16.47 3.70
CA PHE A 494 6.72 17.33 2.54
C PHE A 494 5.57 17.25 1.53
N GLY A 495 5.04 16.06 1.21
CA GLY A 495 3.94 15.93 0.24
C GLY A 495 2.63 16.65 0.62
N LEU A 496 2.47 17.02 1.89
CA LEU A 496 1.33 17.80 2.38
C LEU A 496 1.72 19.23 2.75
N GLY A 497 3.03 19.52 2.86
CA GLY A 497 3.54 20.81 3.33
C GLY A 497 3.34 21.03 4.83
N PHE A 498 3.30 19.97 5.65
CA PHE A 498 3.08 20.08 7.10
C PHE A 498 4.35 19.77 7.91
N PRO A 499 4.64 20.54 8.97
CA PRO A 499 5.82 20.31 9.81
C PRO A 499 5.72 19.04 10.66
N ALA A 500 4.50 18.66 11.06
CA ALA A 500 4.21 17.41 11.75
C ALA A 500 2.81 16.94 11.35
N TYR A 501 2.63 15.64 11.13
CA TYR A 501 1.35 15.06 10.72
C TYR A 501 1.19 13.67 11.34
N ALA A 502 0.08 13.44 12.05
CA ALA A 502 -0.20 12.16 12.68
C ALA A 502 -1.64 11.75 12.38
N MET A 503 -1.84 10.53 11.90
CA MET A 503 -3.17 10.04 11.53
C MET A 503 -3.89 9.50 12.77
N VAL A 504 -5.11 9.98 13.02
CA VAL A 504 -6.00 9.57 14.13
C VAL A 504 -7.43 9.34 13.67
N THR A 505 -7.76 9.60 12.42
CA THR A 505 -9.13 9.69 11.92
C THR A 505 -9.69 8.38 11.34
N SER A 506 -8.97 7.26 11.42
CA SER A 506 -9.47 5.96 10.94
C SER A 506 -9.02 4.75 11.77
N PRO A 507 -9.24 4.73 13.09
CA PRO A 507 -8.74 3.71 14.01
C PRO A 507 -9.44 2.35 13.86
N ILE A 508 -10.60 2.25 13.19
CA ILE A 508 -11.24 0.95 12.91
C ILE A 508 -10.42 0.17 11.88
N ARG A 509 -9.75 0.87 10.96
CA ARG A 509 -9.08 0.28 9.79
C ARG A 509 -7.58 0.57 9.68
N ARG A 510 -7.01 1.37 10.60
CA ARG A 510 -5.56 1.65 10.67
C ARG A 510 -5.04 1.53 12.09
N TYR A 511 -4.05 0.67 12.28
CA TYR A 511 -3.50 0.39 13.61
C TYR A 511 -2.73 1.60 14.16
N ASN A 512 -2.04 2.36 13.30
CA ASN A 512 -1.32 3.56 13.75
C ASN A 512 -2.30 4.63 14.30
N ASP A 513 -3.52 4.72 13.76
CA ASP A 513 -4.56 5.62 14.27
C ASP A 513 -5.08 5.13 15.63
N TYR A 514 -5.37 3.82 15.74
CA TYR A 514 -5.71 3.19 17.01
C TYR A 514 -4.62 3.40 18.08
N TYR A 515 -3.34 3.25 17.72
CA TYR A 515 -2.23 3.51 18.63
C TYR A 515 -2.19 5.00 19.04
N ASN A 516 -2.39 5.91 18.09
CA ASN A 516 -2.42 7.33 18.39
C ASN A 516 -3.60 7.72 19.29
N HIS A 517 -4.73 6.99 19.25
CA HIS A 517 -5.80 7.15 20.23
C HIS A 517 -5.33 6.78 21.65
N LEU A 518 -4.65 5.63 21.81
CA LEU A 518 -4.06 5.26 23.11
C LEU A 518 -3.09 6.34 23.60
N ALA A 519 -2.26 6.89 22.70
CA ALA A 519 -1.29 7.93 23.03
C ALA A 519 -1.95 9.25 23.45
N ILE A 520 -3.00 9.69 22.75
CA ILE A 520 -3.78 10.88 23.12
C ILE A 520 -4.42 10.68 24.50
N LYS A 521 -5.04 9.53 24.75
CA LYS A 521 -5.67 9.23 26.05
C LYS A 521 -4.67 9.20 27.19
N ALA A 522 -3.48 8.63 26.98
CA ALA A 522 -2.39 8.68 27.95
C ALA A 522 -2.02 10.14 28.30
N LEU A 523 -1.91 11.01 27.29
CA LEU A 523 -1.66 12.44 27.50
C LEU A 523 -2.78 13.13 28.28
N LEU A 524 -4.05 12.84 27.98
CA LEU A 524 -5.20 13.42 28.69
C LEU A 524 -5.20 13.05 30.18
N ARG A 525 -4.73 11.84 30.51
CA ARG A 525 -4.64 11.33 31.89
C ARG A 525 -3.35 11.73 32.61
N GLY A 526 -2.36 12.28 31.89
CA GLY A 526 -1.03 12.56 32.43
C GLY A 526 -0.18 11.30 32.63
N ASP A 527 -0.51 10.21 31.94
CA ASP A 527 0.20 8.93 31.97
C ASP A 527 1.42 8.94 31.04
N THR A 528 2.31 7.97 31.21
CA THR A 528 3.45 7.74 30.30
C THR A 528 3.00 7.27 28.92
N PRO A 529 3.85 7.38 27.87
CA PRO A 529 3.55 6.83 26.55
C PRO A 529 3.12 5.36 26.60
N PRO A 530 2.22 4.89 25.71
CA PRO A 530 1.80 3.49 25.67
C PRO A 530 2.96 2.50 25.53
N ILE A 531 4.03 2.90 24.82
CA ILE A 531 5.30 2.18 24.75
C ILE A 531 6.41 3.14 25.18
N THR A 532 7.06 2.82 26.30
CA THR A 532 8.12 3.66 26.88
C THR A 532 9.48 3.40 26.26
N ASP A 533 9.74 2.16 25.84
CA ASP A 533 11.02 1.77 25.25
C ASP A 533 11.18 2.28 23.82
N ALA A 534 12.32 2.89 23.52
CA ALA A 534 12.56 3.52 22.21
C ALA A 534 12.81 2.49 21.10
N GLU A 535 13.45 1.36 21.42
CA GLU A 535 13.74 0.29 20.46
C GLU A 535 12.43 -0.41 20.07
N GLU A 536 11.56 -0.70 21.04
CA GLU A 536 10.23 -1.26 20.78
C GLU A 536 9.37 -0.35 19.90
N ARG A 537 9.46 0.98 20.06
CA ARG A 537 8.78 1.96 19.20
C ARG A 537 9.29 1.90 17.76
N GLU A 538 10.61 1.89 17.56
CA GLU A 538 11.20 1.80 16.23
C GLU A 538 10.85 0.47 15.53
N GLN A 539 10.89 -0.63 16.30
CA GLN A 539 10.47 -1.94 15.82
C GLN A 539 8.99 -1.95 15.42
N LEU A 540 8.10 -1.35 16.22
CA LEU A 540 6.68 -1.25 15.88
C LEU A 540 6.46 -0.46 14.59
N ALA A 541 7.06 0.72 14.44
CA ALA A 541 6.93 1.54 13.25
C ALA A 541 7.39 0.78 11.99
N THR A 542 8.54 0.11 12.08
CA THR A 542 9.10 -0.71 11.00
C THR A 542 8.17 -1.87 10.63
N GLN A 543 7.70 -2.63 11.62
CA GLN A 543 6.79 -3.76 11.38
C GLN A 543 5.49 -3.32 10.72
N LEU A 544 4.88 -2.24 11.21
CA LEU A 544 3.67 -1.70 10.60
C LEU A 544 3.93 -1.28 9.15
N GLN A 545 5.03 -0.58 8.88
CA GLN A 545 5.39 -0.15 7.54
C GLN A 545 5.58 -1.31 6.56
N GLU A 546 6.23 -2.40 7.01
CA GLU A 546 6.41 -3.62 6.22
C GLU A 546 5.06 -4.27 5.88
N LYS A 547 4.16 -4.43 6.87
CA LYS A 547 2.84 -5.03 6.66
C LYS A 547 1.96 -4.19 5.74
N ILE A 548 1.99 -2.88 5.88
CA ILE A 548 1.29 -1.95 4.98
C ILE A 548 1.80 -2.09 3.54
N SER A 549 3.13 -2.17 3.37
CA SER A 549 3.75 -2.39 2.06
C SER A 549 3.32 -3.74 1.45
N LEU A 550 3.32 -4.81 2.25
CA LEU A 550 2.92 -6.14 1.82
C LEU A 550 1.45 -6.18 1.37
N GLY A 551 0.54 -5.56 2.15
CA GLY A 551 -0.87 -5.43 1.79
C GLY A 551 -1.10 -4.64 0.50
N ARG A 552 -0.34 -3.57 0.27
CA ARG A 552 -0.37 -2.81 -1.00
C ARG A 552 0.07 -3.67 -2.19
N GLN A 553 1.12 -4.47 -2.02
CA GLN A 553 1.59 -5.40 -3.06
C GLN A 553 0.52 -6.46 -3.38
N ALA A 554 -0.12 -7.03 -2.36
CA ALA A 554 -1.22 -7.98 -2.52
C ALA A 554 -2.43 -7.36 -3.25
N SER A 555 -2.81 -6.13 -2.88
CA SER A 555 -3.91 -5.40 -3.52
C SER A 555 -3.64 -5.20 -5.00
N ARG A 556 -2.47 -4.66 -5.36
CA ARG A 556 -2.03 -4.48 -6.76
C ARG A 556 -1.96 -5.79 -7.52
N PHE A 557 -1.54 -6.86 -6.86
CA PHE A 557 -1.46 -8.18 -7.49
C PHE A 557 -2.85 -8.70 -7.88
N THR A 558 -3.84 -8.57 -6.99
CA THR A 558 -5.24 -8.96 -7.27
C THR A 558 -5.84 -8.08 -8.35
N GLU A 559 -5.64 -6.76 -8.23
CA GLU A 559 -6.09 -5.76 -9.20
C GLU A 559 -5.55 -6.06 -10.60
N ASN A 560 -4.24 -6.18 -10.76
CA ASN A 560 -3.61 -6.47 -12.06
C ASN A 560 -4.12 -7.78 -12.66
N TRP A 561 -4.39 -8.79 -11.85
CA TRP A 561 -4.94 -10.05 -12.34
C TRP A 561 -6.34 -9.86 -12.92
N LEU A 562 -7.23 -9.21 -12.17
CA LEU A 562 -8.60 -8.95 -12.62
C LEU A 562 -8.63 -7.98 -13.80
N CYS A 563 -7.79 -6.95 -13.81
CA CYS A 563 -7.64 -6.03 -14.95
C CYS A 563 -7.15 -6.75 -16.21
N CYS A 564 -6.24 -7.75 -16.10
CA CYS A 564 -5.87 -8.57 -17.24
C CYS A 564 -7.04 -9.43 -17.76
N GLN A 565 -7.82 -10.03 -16.86
CA GLN A 565 -9.01 -10.80 -17.26
C GLN A 565 -10.05 -9.91 -17.96
N PHE A 566 -10.25 -8.70 -17.47
CA PHE A 566 -11.11 -7.70 -18.10
C PHE A 566 -10.58 -7.27 -19.47
N ALA A 567 -9.32 -6.82 -19.54
CA ALA A 567 -8.68 -6.37 -20.78
C ALA A 567 -8.64 -7.46 -21.86
N GLN A 568 -8.56 -8.75 -21.49
CA GLN A 568 -8.61 -9.86 -22.45
C GLN A 568 -9.93 -9.90 -23.25
N GLN A 569 -11.03 -9.47 -22.65
CA GLN A 569 -12.35 -9.38 -23.32
C GLN A 569 -12.44 -8.18 -24.26
N HIS A 570 -11.50 -7.23 -24.14
CA HIS A 570 -11.46 -5.97 -24.88
C HIS A 570 -10.23 -5.89 -25.79
N ILE A 571 -9.66 -7.02 -26.22
CA ILE A 571 -8.59 -7.00 -27.22
C ILE A 571 -9.12 -6.39 -28.53
N GLY A 572 -8.37 -5.42 -29.06
CA GLY A 572 -8.71 -4.67 -30.27
C GLY A 572 -9.50 -3.38 -30.05
N THR A 573 -9.85 -3.02 -28.80
CA THR A 573 -10.52 -1.73 -28.52
C THR A 573 -9.53 -0.58 -28.44
N LEU A 574 -9.98 0.60 -28.90
CA LEU A 574 -9.19 1.83 -28.96
C LEU A 574 -9.45 2.69 -27.72
N HIS A 575 -8.37 3.19 -27.11
CA HIS A 575 -8.42 4.00 -25.90
C HIS A 575 -7.53 5.23 -26.00
N THR A 576 -7.88 6.26 -25.23
CA THR A 576 -6.95 7.33 -24.87
C THR A 576 -6.28 6.97 -23.55
N GLY A 577 -4.99 7.25 -23.42
CA GLY A 577 -4.28 7.06 -22.16
C GLY A 577 -3.16 8.06 -21.96
N THR A 578 -2.63 8.07 -20.74
CA THR A 578 -1.52 8.92 -20.34
C THR A 578 -0.27 8.08 -20.10
N ILE A 579 0.87 8.52 -20.64
CA ILE A 579 2.16 7.88 -20.39
C ILE A 579 2.56 8.05 -18.92
N GLY A 580 2.51 6.96 -18.15
CA GLY A 580 2.94 6.95 -16.75
C GLY A 580 4.41 6.60 -16.55
N LEU A 581 4.97 5.81 -17.47
CA LEU A 581 6.31 5.24 -17.43
C LEU A 581 6.98 5.34 -18.81
N VAL A 582 8.27 5.68 -18.84
CA VAL A 582 9.11 5.60 -20.04
C VAL A 582 10.38 4.86 -19.68
N ASN A 583 10.77 3.90 -20.50
CA ASN A 583 12.04 3.17 -20.36
C ASN A 583 12.72 2.98 -21.73
N SER A 584 13.87 2.33 -21.74
CA SER A 584 14.64 2.09 -22.98
C SER A 584 13.99 1.11 -23.96
N GLN A 585 12.88 0.46 -23.62
CA GLN A 585 12.17 -0.50 -24.47
C GLN A 585 10.82 0.04 -24.97
N GLY A 586 10.25 1.06 -24.33
CA GLY A 586 8.93 1.58 -24.66
C GLY A 586 8.31 2.42 -23.56
N ILE A 587 6.98 2.46 -23.57
CA ILE A 587 6.18 3.32 -22.69
C ILE A 587 5.09 2.53 -21.97
N GLY A 588 4.88 2.81 -20.69
CA GLY A 588 3.72 2.36 -19.92
C GLY A 588 2.62 3.40 -19.98
N VAL A 589 1.42 3.00 -20.36
CA VAL A 589 0.27 3.88 -20.60
C VAL A 589 -0.87 3.45 -19.69
N LYS A 590 -1.41 4.41 -18.93
CA LYS A 590 -2.62 4.25 -18.13
C LYS A 590 -3.83 4.69 -18.95
N LEU A 591 -4.81 3.81 -19.13
CA LEU A 591 -6.02 4.11 -19.89
C LEU A 591 -6.93 5.09 -19.12
N ASP A 592 -7.46 6.11 -19.79
CA ASP A 592 -8.20 7.22 -19.16
C ASP A 592 -9.63 6.87 -18.73
N ASP A 593 -10.19 5.81 -19.30
CA ASP A 593 -11.53 5.30 -19.05
C ASP A 593 -11.54 4.27 -17.92
N TRP A 594 -10.55 3.38 -17.89
CA TRP A 594 -10.51 2.26 -16.95
C TRP A 594 -9.44 2.36 -15.88
N GLY A 595 -8.48 3.28 -16.02
CA GLY A 595 -7.36 3.38 -15.09
C GLY A 595 -6.41 2.18 -15.11
N ILE A 596 -6.52 1.32 -16.13
CA ILE A 596 -5.70 0.12 -16.30
C ILE A 596 -4.37 0.50 -16.92
N ASP A 597 -3.27 -0.03 -16.38
CA ASP A 597 -1.93 0.13 -16.94
C ASP A 597 -1.62 -0.96 -17.98
N GLY A 598 -1.09 -0.55 -19.14
CA GLY A 598 -0.53 -1.44 -20.14
C GLY A 598 0.81 -0.94 -20.67
N PHE A 599 1.52 -1.77 -21.44
CA PHE A 599 2.84 -1.44 -21.98
C PHE A 599 2.88 -1.48 -23.50
N VAL A 600 3.38 -0.41 -24.10
CA VAL A 600 3.65 -0.32 -25.54
C VAL A 600 5.15 -0.59 -25.77
N PRO A 601 5.52 -1.75 -26.34
CA PRO A 601 6.88 -1.98 -26.79
C PRO A 601 7.15 -1.13 -28.04
N LEU A 602 8.08 -0.17 -27.94
CA LEU A 602 8.45 0.70 -29.06
C LEU A 602 9.72 0.23 -29.76
N ILE A 603 10.54 -0.58 -29.09
CA ILE A 603 11.80 -1.09 -29.63
C ILE A 603 11.75 -2.61 -29.63
N THR A 604 11.88 -3.20 -30.81
CA THR A 604 12.02 -4.65 -31.00
C THR A 604 13.49 -5.03 -31.16
N LYS A 605 13.85 -6.28 -30.86
CA LYS A 605 15.24 -6.78 -30.92
C LYS A 605 15.89 -6.66 -32.30
N ASP A 606 15.08 -6.58 -33.35
CA ASP A 606 15.51 -6.55 -34.75
C ASP A 606 15.44 -5.14 -35.38
N SER A 607 15.13 -4.11 -34.59
CA SER A 607 15.00 -2.74 -35.10
C SER A 607 16.39 -2.09 -35.25
N GLU A 608 16.78 -1.72 -36.48
CA GLU A 608 17.95 -0.85 -36.76
C GLU A 608 17.69 0.63 -36.41
N THR A 609 16.55 0.91 -35.78
CA THR A 609 16.05 2.25 -35.56
C THR A 609 16.91 3.02 -34.56
N LYS A 610 17.30 4.25 -34.91
CA LYS A 610 18.00 5.15 -33.99
C LYS A 610 17.08 5.52 -32.84
N ASN A 611 17.41 5.04 -31.64
CA ASN A 611 16.75 5.37 -30.40
C ASN A 611 17.70 6.13 -29.47
N HIS A 612 17.14 6.99 -28.63
CA HIS A 612 17.86 7.63 -27.54
C HIS A 612 16.96 7.67 -26.31
N PHE A 613 17.37 6.97 -25.26
CA PHE A 613 16.71 7.01 -23.97
C PHE A 613 17.51 7.90 -23.02
N ASP A 614 16.90 9.00 -22.61
CA ASP A 614 17.41 9.85 -21.54
C ASP A 614 16.80 9.38 -20.21
N SER A 615 17.60 8.69 -19.40
CA SER A 615 17.15 8.14 -18.12
C SER A 615 16.91 9.21 -17.05
N GLY A 616 17.61 10.34 -17.10
CA GLY A 616 17.42 11.44 -16.14
C GLY A 616 16.13 12.19 -16.42
N ARG A 617 15.76 12.29 -17.70
CA ARG A 617 14.52 12.92 -18.15
C ARG A 617 13.37 11.90 -18.34
N LEU A 618 13.60 10.59 -18.29
CA LEU A 618 12.56 9.61 -18.63
C LEU A 618 11.91 9.93 -20.00
N ARG A 619 12.77 10.21 -21.00
CA ARG A 619 12.34 10.49 -22.38
C ARG A 619 12.91 9.44 -23.33
N LEU A 620 12.06 8.96 -24.22
CA LEU A 620 12.47 8.06 -25.30
C LEU A 620 12.27 8.77 -26.63
N THR A 621 13.34 8.99 -27.37
CA THR A 621 13.28 9.53 -28.73
C THR A 621 13.50 8.41 -29.74
N LEU A 622 12.53 8.23 -30.65
CA LEU A 622 12.54 7.23 -31.72
C LEU A 622 12.19 7.93 -33.03
N GLU A 623 13.07 7.85 -34.03
CA GLU A 623 12.86 8.47 -35.36
C GLU A 623 12.47 9.96 -35.32
N GLY A 624 13.00 10.70 -34.35
CA GLY A 624 12.71 12.12 -34.16
C GLY A 624 11.41 12.43 -33.40
N LYS A 625 10.61 11.43 -33.04
CA LYS A 625 9.48 11.57 -32.10
C LYS A 625 9.95 11.31 -30.67
N THR A 626 9.60 12.19 -29.74
CA THR A 626 9.96 12.06 -28.32
C THR A 626 8.71 11.73 -27.51
N PHE A 627 8.78 10.64 -26.75
CA PHE A 627 7.75 10.24 -25.80
C PHE A 627 8.17 10.61 -24.39
N SER A 628 7.26 11.24 -23.65
CA SER A 628 7.51 11.73 -22.30
C SER A 628 6.36 11.39 -21.35
N VAL A 629 6.64 11.37 -20.04
CA VAL A 629 5.60 11.18 -19.03
C VAL A 629 4.54 12.29 -19.10
N ASP A 630 3.31 11.94 -18.73
CA ASP A 630 2.09 12.77 -18.77
C ASP A 630 1.57 13.14 -20.17
N GLU A 631 2.26 12.72 -21.23
CA GLU A 631 1.79 12.86 -22.61
C GLU A 631 0.54 11.98 -22.85
N LYS A 632 -0.42 12.52 -23.60
CA LYS A 632 -1.63 11.80 -24.02
C LYS A 632 -1.35 11.05 -25.32
N VAL A 633 -1.75 9.78 -25.36
CA VAL A 633 -1.57 8.90 -26.52
C VAL A 633 -2.84 8.10 -26.78
N LYS A 634 -3.01 7.67 -28.04
CA LYS A 634 -4.07 6.73 -28.45
C LYS A 634 -3.47 5.34 -28.62
N VAL A 635 -4.10 4.35 -28.02
CA VAL A 635 -3.58 2.97 -27.95
C VAL A 635 -4.67 1.93 -28.18
N LEU A 636 -4.29 0.80 -28.78
CA LEU A 636 -5.12 -0.41 -28.87
C LEU A 636 -4.64 -1.44 -27.87
N ILE A 637 -5.56 -2.24 -27.33
CA ILE A 637 -5.20 -3.46 -26.59
C ILE A 637 -4.82 -4.53 -27.62
N GLU A 638 -3.54 -4.87 -27.71
CA GLU A 638 -3.04 -5.82 -28.71
C GLU A 638 -3.12 -7.26 -28.20
N SER A 639 -2.65 -7.51 -26.98
CA SER A 639 -2.68 -8.84 -26.38
C SER A 639 -2.60 -8.78 -24.86
N VAL A 640 -3.02 -9.86 -24.20
CA VAL A 640 -2.98 -9.99 -22.74
C VAL A 640 -2.40 -11.35 -22.36
N ASP A 641 -1.39 -11.33 -21.48
CA ASP A 641 -0.80 -12.52 -20.84
C ASP A 641 -1.26 -12.57 -19.39
N ILE A 642 -2.26 -13.40 -19.09
CA ILE A 642 -2.85 -13.54 -17.75
C ILE A 642 -1.85 -14.13 -16.76
N GLU A 643 -1.07 -15.13 -17.17
CA GLU A 643 -0.12 -15.81 -16.27
C GLU A 643 1.00 -14.86 -15.85
N LYS A 644 1.47 -13.99 -16.77
CA LYS A 644 2.44 -12.94 -16.44
C LYS A 644 1.81 -11.65 -15.91
N ARG A 645 0.48 -11.53 -15.94
CA ARG A 645 -0.31 -10.33 -15.61
C ARG A 645 0.18 -9.09 -16.38
N ARG A 646 0.24 -9.21 -17.71
CA ARG A 646 0.72 -8.13 -18.60
C ARG A 646 -0.29 -7.85 -19.69
N ILE A 647 -0.56 -6.57 -19.90
CA ILE A 647 -1.36 -6.05 -21.01
C ILE A 647 -0.39 -5.37 -21.98
N GLN A 648 -0.35 -5.87 -23.21
CA GLN A 648 0.43 -5.27 -24.28
C GLN A 648 -0.48 -4.36 -25.10
N LEU A 649 -0.03 -3.13 -25.26
CA LEU A 649 -0.70 -2.08 -26.00
C LEU A 649 0.05 -1.78 -27.29
N GLN A 650 -0.66 -1.29 -28.30
CA GLN A 650 -0.09 -0.80 -29.55
C GLN A 650 -0.40 0.68 -29.71
N LEU A 651 0.60 1.51 -30.01
CA LEU A 651 0.41 2.92 -30.32
C LEU A 651 -0.29 3.08 -31.66
N VAL A 652 -1.25 4.01 -31.73
CA VAL A 652 -2.01 4.31 -32.95
C VAL A 652 -1.88 5.80 -33.28
N ASP A 653 -1.70 6.12 -34.56
CA ASP A 653 -1.74 7.51 -35.02
C ASP A 653 -3.18 8.05 -35.11
N GLU A 654 -3.31 9.38 -35.19
CA GLU A 654 -4.61 10.05 -35.18
C GLU A 654 -5.50 9.61 -36.34
N GLN A 655 -4.94 9.46 -37.54
CA GLN A 655 -5.67 9.09 -38.74
C GLN A 655 -6.20 7.65 -38.66
N THR A 656 -5.41 6.72 -38.11
CA THR A 656 -5.82 5.33 -37.89
C THR A 656 -6.85 5.26 -36.77
N ALA A 657 -6.69 6.05 -35.71
CA ALA A 657 -7.66 6.14 -34.63
C ALA A 657 -9.03 6.65 -35.13
N GLU A 658 -9.07 7.70 -35.96
CA GLU A 658 -10.30 8.20 -36.59
C GLU A 658 -10.97 7.14 -37.46
N ARG A 659 -10.17 6.43 -38.27
CA ARG A 659 -10.68 5.33 -39.10
C ARG A 659 -11.26 4.21 -38.26
N LEU A 660 -10.56 3.77 -37.21
CA LEU A 660 -11.04 2.69 -36.36
C LEU A 660 -12.28 3.10 -35.55
N SER A 661 -12.34 4.35 -35.09
CA SER A 661 -13.50 4.91 -34.38
C SER A 661 -14.74 5.02 -35.27
N ALA A 662 -14.58 5.13 -36.60
CA ALA A 662 -15.70 5.16 -37.54
C ALA A 662 -16.28 3.77 -37.87
N TRP A 663 -15.58 2.69 -37.47
CA TRP A 663 -15.99 1.30 -37.70
C TRP A 663 -16.53 0.61 -36.45
N LEU A 664 -16.25 1.15 -35.27
CA LEU A 664 -16.82 0.77 -33.97
C LEU A 664 -18.10 1.57 -33.72
#